data_AF-A0AAN6XK15-F1
#
_entry.id   AF-A0AAN6XK15-F1
#
_cell.length_a   1.000
_cell.length_b   1.000
_cell.length_c   1.000
_cell.angle_alpha   90.00
_cell.angle_beta   90.00
_cell.angle_gamma   90.00
#
_symmetry.space_group_name_H-M   'P 1'
#
loop_
_entity.id
_entity.type
_entity.pdbx_description
1 polymer ?
#
loop_
_entity_poly.entity_id
_entity_poly.type
_entity_poly.pdbx_seq_one_letter_code
_entity_poly.pdbx_strand_id
1 'polypeptide(L)'
;MAYHGASGRGDGYEDHPLQNLSGQHGQNDDEVQASLLNDNQAYDNSRLGAGTPPVRPVSAYSLTESYTPNAGTTRAGIGVQPTPTPPPHGYTNEYAGAPQYGASGANGGFGAGQPYPMSSGDADDSWIQRQNPNAAPAGGLKRYATRKVKLVQGSVLSIDYPVPSAIRNAVQPKYRDVEGQNEEFFKMRYTAATCDPNDFTLKNGYDLRPRMYNRHTELLIAITYYNEDKVLLSRTLHGVMQNIRDIVNLKKSSFWNRGGPAWQKIVVCMVFDGIEKVDKNVLDVLATIGVYQDGVVKKDVDGNNTVAHIFEYTTQLSVTPNQQLIRPTDDSPSTLPPVQFIFCLKQQNSKKINSHRWLFNAFGRILNPEVCILLDAGTKPSPKSLLALWEGFYNDKDLGGACGEIHAMLGKGGKKLFNPLVAVQNFEYKISNILDKPLESAFGYVSVLPGAFSAYRFRAIMGRPLEQYFHGDHTLSKQLGKKGIEGMNIFKKNMFLAEDRILCFELVAKAGQKWHLSYIKAAKGETDVPEGAPEFISQRRRWLNGSFAASLYSLMHFGRMYKSGHNIVRMFFFHIQLIYNILNVIFTWFSLSSYYLTTTVIMDLVGTPVPASNTSALHHAWPFGDTVTPIFNAVLQYLYLAFVILQFILALGNRPKGSKWTYITSYVLFAMIQAYILILSVYLVVQAFKIPIADQIKLDNAANAMESLFGGTGAAGVILVALITIYGLYFLASFMYLDPWHMFHSFPYYMLLMSTYINILMVYAFNNWHDVSWGTKGSDKNDALPSAQVTKGEKDEVVVEEIEKPQEDIDQMFEQTVRRALAPYKEEEAPETKELEDSYKSFRTSLVVMWLFSNCFLAVVITSENFDSSFGAGRNATARTAWFFKFLLFATAGLSIVRFIGFCWFLGRTGIMCCFARR
;
A
#
# COMPACT_ATOMS: atom_id res chain seq x y z
N MET A 1 48.25 -34.51 -28.87
CA MET A 1 48.51 -35.91 -28.45
C MET A 1 47.15 -36.49 -28.07
N ALA A 2 46.53 -37.31 -28.93
CA ALA A 2 46.56 -38.78 -28.86
C ALA A 2 45.60 -39.32 -27.77
N TYR A 3 44.71 -40.31 -27.99
CA TYR A 3 44.30 -41.03 -29.21
C TYR A 3 42.99 -41.83 -28.96
N HIS A 4 42.26 -42.16 -30.05
CA HIS A 4 41.23 -43.22 -30.25
C HIS A 4 39.83 -43.02 -29.62
N GLY A 5 38.68 -43.37 -30.21
CA GLY A 5 38.31 -44.34 -31.28
C GLY A 5 37.40 -45.44 -30.69
N ALA A 6 36.40 -46.08 -31.34
CA ALA A 6 35.73 -45.94 -32.65
C ALA A 6 34.46 -46.87 -32.71
N SER A 7 33.56 -46.69 -33.70
CA SER A 7 32.52 -47.67 -34.22
C SER A 7 31.45 -48.25 -33.23
N GLY A 8 30.26 -48.78 -33.58
CA GLY A 8 29.48 -49.10 -34.81
C GLY A 8 28.31 -50.07 -34.43
N ARG A 9 27.39 -50.62 -35.27
CA ARG A 9 26.87 -50.38 -36.64
C ARG A 9 25.69 -51.36 -36.92
N GLY A 10 24.63 -50.96 -37.65
CA GLY A 10 23.57 -51.85 -38.23
C GLY A 10 22.17 -51.65 -37.64
N ASP A 11 21.07 -51.40 -38.39
CA ASP A 11 20.38 -52.15 -39.47
C ASP A 11 19.47 -53.28 -38.93
N GLY A 12 18.17 -53.46 -39.26
CA GLY A 12 17.20 -52.71 -40.09
C GLY A 12 15.86 -53.51 -40.26
N TYR A 13 14.86 -52.96 -40.98
CA TYR A 13 13.66 -53.65 -41.57
C TYR A 13 12.58 -54.25 -40.62
N GLU A 14 11.26 -54.32 -40.91
CA GLU A 14 10.33 -53.65 -41.86
C GLU A 14 8.85 -53.83 -41.36
N ASP A 15 7.87 -53.33 -42.13
CA ASP A 15 6.39 -53.52 -42.10
C ASP A 15 5.44 -52.50 -41.41
N HIS A 16 4.49 -52.03 -42.24
CA HIS A 16 3.25 -51.32 -41.90
C HIS A 16 2.06 -52.13 -42.45
N PRO A 17 0.87 -52.12 -41.79
CA PRO A 17 -0.20 -51.30 -42.40
C PRO A 17 -1.21 -50.64 -41.43
N LEU A 18 -1.56 -49.40 -41.78
CA LEU A 18 -2.88 -48.73 -41.71
C LEU A 18 -3.74 -48.67 -40.40
N GLN A 19 -3.99 -47.41 -40.03
CA GLN A 19 -5.25 -46.79 -39.57
C GLN A 19 -5.56 -46.56 -38.06
N ASN A 20 -5.78 -45.26 -37.80
CA ASN A 20 -6.64 -44.61 -36.79
C ASN A 20 -6.12 -44.23 -35.39
N LEU A 21 -5.77 -42.95 -35.30
CA LEU A 21 -6.21 -41.96 -34.29
C LEU A 21 -5.67 -42.00 -32.85
N SER A 22 -4.64 -41.16 -32.65
CA SER A 22 -4.51 -40.12 -31.60
C SER A 22 -4.54 -40.48 -30.11
N GLY A 23 -3.43 -40.18 -29.42
CA GLY A 23 -3.47 -39.76 -28.00
C GLY A 23 -2.24 -40.13 -27.18
N GLN A 24 -1.20 -39.28 -27.16
CA GLN A 24 -0.15 -39.40 -26.14
C GLN A 24 0.44 -38.03 -25.73
N HIS A 25 -0.08 -37.49 -24.62
CA HIS A 25 0.63 -36.56 -23.76
C HIS A 25 1.13 -37.36 -22.55
N GLY A 26 2.41 -37.23 -22.19
CA GLY A 26 2.94 -37.81 -20.95
C GLY A 26 4.40 -38.24 -21.01
N GLN A 27 5.31 -37.26 -21.04
CA GLN A 27 6.70 -37.34 -20.53
C GLN A 27 7.39 -36.01 -20.83
N ASN A 28 7.39 -35.08 -19.85
CA ASN A 28 8.21 -33.86 -19.83
C ASN A 28 8.19 -33.11 -18.48
N ASP A 29 7.38 -33.53 -17.50
CA ASP A 29 7.20 -32.78 -16.25
C ASP A 29 8.31 -33.04 -15.19
N ASP A 30 8.99 -34.19 -15.24
CA ASP A 30 9.90 -34.61 -14.15
C ASP A 30 11.27 -33.88 -14.16
N GLU A 31 11.78 -33.43 -15.31
CA GLU A 31 13.02 -32.63 -15.36
C GLU A 31 12.81 -31.18 -14.85
N VAL A 32 11.57 -30.68 -14.87
CA VAL A 32 11.23 -29.30 -14.48
C VAL A 32 11.40 -29.08 -12.97
N GLN A 33 11.27 -30.14 -12.16
CA GLN A 33 11.32 -30.03 -10.70
C GLN A 33 12.76 -29.97 -10.14
N ALA A 34 13.75 -30.55 -10.84
CA ALA A 34 15.14 -30.60 -10.38
C ALA A 34 15.93 -29.30 -10.64
N SER A 35 15.66 -28.60 -11.76
CA SER A 35 16.39 -27.40 -12.18
C SER A 35 16.28 -26.20 -11.23
N LEU A 36 15.28 -26.15 -10.34
CA LEU A 36 15.00 -24.99 -9.49
C LEU A 36 15.56 -25.10 -8.05
N LEU A 37 16.21 -26.22 -7.72
CA LEU A 37 16.77 -26.46 -6.37
C LEU A 37 18.29 -26.32 -6.31
N ASN A 38 18.99 -26.17 -7.45
CA ASN A 38 20.45 -26.23 -7.50
C ASN A 38 21.06 -25.15 -8.43
N ASP A 39 20.79 -23.88 -8.14
CA ASP A 39 21.45 -22.73 -8.80
C ASP A 39 22.91 -22.60 -8.31
N ASN A 40 23.80 -23.36 -8.94
CA ASN A 40 25.25 -23.20 -8.80
C ASN A 40 25.95 -23.37 -10.17
N GLN A 41 25.51 -22.61 -11.17
CA GLN A 41 26.25 -22.43 -12.42
C GLN A 41 26.53 -20.94 -12.67
N ALA A 42 27.82 -20.63 -12.82
CA ALA A 42 28.30 -19.30 -13.14
C ALA A 42 28.10 -19.01 -14.62
N TYR A 43 27.55 -17.84 -14.95
CA TYR A 43 27.61 -17.30 -16.31
C TYR A 43 28.87 -16.45 -16.49
N ASP A 44 29.71 -16.91 -17.43
CA ASP A 44 30.89 -16.29 -18.04
C ASP A 44 31.38 -14.91 -17.53
N ASN A 45 32.41 -14.94 -16.67
CA ASN A 45 33.28 -13.79 -16.38
C ASN A 45 34.32 -13.57 -17.50
N SER A 46 33.86 -13.47 -18.76
CA SER A 46 34.72 -13.53 -19.95
C SER A 46 34.83 -12.22 -20.73
N ARG A 47 34.72 -11.07 -20.05
CA ARG A 47 35.25 -9.77 -20.53
C ARG A 47 35.81 -8.95 -19.36
N LEU A 48 37.07 -8.52 -19.51
CA LEU A 48 37.94 -7.76 -18.57
C LEU A 48 38.89 -8.60 -17.69
N GLY A 49 39.86 -9.26 -18.35
CA GLY A 49 41.08 -9.71 -17.68
C GLY A 49 42.16 -8.62 -17.70
N ALA A 50 42.48 -8.05 -16.54
CA ALA A 50 43.74 -7.34 -16.28
C ALA A 50 44.07 -7.43 -14.78
N GLY A 51 45.02 -8.29 -14.41
CA GLY A 51 45.35 -8.57 -13.02
C GLY A 51 46.33 -7.56 -12.42
N THR A 52 45.83 -6.51 -11.77
CA THR A 52 46.43 -5.82 -10.60
C THR A 52 45.45 -4.74 -10.10
N PRO A 53 45.33 -4.48 -8.78
CA PRO A 53 44.38 -3.50 -8.28
C PRO A 53 44.85 -2.05 -8.52
N PRO A 54 44.09 -1.19 -9.22
CA PRO A 54 44.40 0.23 -9.29
C PRO A 54 44.17 0.89 -7.93
N VAL A 55 45.08 1.79 -7.55
CA VAL A 55 45.04 2.56 -6.31
C VAL A 55 43.77 3.43 -6.25
N ARG A 56 43.13 3.52 -5.07
CA ARG A 56 41.94 4.35 -4.85
C ARG A 56 42.25 5.83 -5.15
N PRO A 57 41.39 6.55 -5.89
CA PRO A 57 41.30 8.00 -5.74
C PRO A 57 40.74 8.30 -4.35
N VAL A 58 41.48 9.05 -3.55
CA VAL A 58 41.03 9.47 -2.21
C VAL A 58 39.99 10.57 -2.38
N SER A 59 38.76 10.31 -1.96
CA SER A 59 37.76 11.36 -1.80
C SER A 59 38.21 12.31 -0.68
N ALA A 60 38.68 13.49 -1.06
CA ALA A 60 39.07 14.52 -0.11
C ALA A 60 37.82 15.09 0.56
N TYR A 61 37.65 14.83 1.87
CA TYR A 61 37.26 15.77 2.93
C TYR A 61 36.88 14.98 4.19
N SER A 62 37.86 14.75 5.07
CA SER A 62 37.60 14.33 6.45
C SER A 62 37.34 15.55 7.33
N LEU A 63 36.27 15.51 8.13
CA LEU A 63 35.91 16.56 9.08
C LEU A 63 36.43 16.20 10.48
N THR A 64 37.60 16.71 10.84
CA THR A 64 38.14 16.71 12.22
C THR A 64 38.95 17.99 12.47
N GLU A 65 38.46 18.83 13.38
CA GLU A 65 39.20 19.87 14.15
C GLU A 65 39.74 21.07 13.32
N SER A 66 39.82 22.33 13.80
CA SER A 66 39.56 22.94 15.13
C SER A 66 39.44 24.49 15.01
N TYR A 67 38.74 25.15 15.96
CA TYR A 67 38.90 26.52 16.57
C TYR A 67 39.47 27.73 15.74
N THR A 68 39.09 29.02 15.88
CA THR A 68 38.41 29.83 16.94
C THR A 68 37.87 31.17 16.32
N PRO A 69 37.10 32.04 17.02
CA PRO A 69 36.43 33.22 16.43
C PRO A 69 37.12 34.60 16.68
N ASN A 70 36.53 35.66 16.08
CA ASN A 70 36.70 37.11 16.30
C ASN A 70 37.59 37.94 15.33
N ALA A 71 36.92 38.68 14.44
CA ALA A 71 37.17 40.09 14.07
C ALA A 71 35.92 40.61 13.32
N GLY A 72 35.45 41.86 13.43
CA GLY A 72 35.88 42.97 14.26
C GLY A 72 35.83 44.31 13.50
N THR A 73 34.72 45.07 13.60
CA THR A 73 34.52 46.45 13.08
C THR A 73 34.53 46.59 11.52
N THR A 74 34.02 47.64 10.86
CA THR A 74 33.64 49.03 11.22
C THR A 74 32.31 49.52 10.62
N ARG A 75 31.77 50.60 11.19
CA ARG A 75 30.54 51.32 10.84
C ARG A 75 30.84 52.63 10.10
N ALA A 76 30.01 53.03 9.14
CA ALA A 76 29.92 54.42 8.65
C ALA A 76 28.48 54.75 8.22
N GLY A 77 28.04 56.00 8.39
CA GLY A 77 26.74 56.49 7.94
C GLY A 77 26.53 57.98 8.21
N ILE A 78 25.61 58.61 7.46
CA ILE A 78 25.00 59.97 7.49
C ILE A 78 23.76 59.81 6.56
N GLY A 79 22.50 60.17 6.86
CA GLY A 79 21.88 61.50 7.04
C GLY A 79 21.24 61.99 5.71
N VAL A 80 20.04 62.60 5.59
CA VAL A 80 19.00 63.08 6.54
C VAL A 80 17.59 63.03 5.85
N GLN A 81 16.48 63.24 6.59
CA GLN A 81 15.06 63.38 6.17
C GLN A 81 14.69 64.81 5.64
N PRO A 82 13.43 65.24 5.30
CA PRO A 82 12.08 64.64 5.55
C PRO A 82 11.02 64.69 4.38
N THR A 83 9.80 64.22 4.69
CA THR A 83 8.54 64.17 3.91
C THR A 83 7.75 65.50 3.82
N PRO A 84 6.71 65.58 2.96
CA PRO A 84 5.34 65.77 3.50
C PRO A 84 4.19 65.01 2.79
N THR A 85 2.99 65.05 3.40
CA THR A 85 1.73 64.33 3.05
C THR A 85 0.51 65.31 2.97
N PRO A 86 -0.77 64.84 3.06
CA PRO A 86 -1.76 64.52 2.00
C PRO A 86 -2.84 65.65 1.84
N PRO A 87 -4.05 65.43 1.25
CA PRO A 87 -5.27 65.10 2.05
C PRO A 87 -6.40 64.31 1.26
N PRO A 88 -7.73 64.32 1.57
CA PRO A 88 -8.39 63.43 2.58
C PRO A 88 -9.83 62.88 2.25
N HIS A 89 -10.48 62.23 3.24
CA HIS A 89 -11.93 61.87 3.40
C HIS A 89 -12.52 60.67 2.59
N GLY A 90 -13.54 59.92 3.05
CA GLY A 90 -14.32 59.94 4.31
C GLY A 90 -15.43 58.84 4.38
N TYR A 91 -16.01 58.61 5.57
CA TYR A 91 -17.10 57.68 5.99
C TYR A 91 -18.34 57.55 5.04
N THR A 92 -19.25 56.54 5.09
CA THR A 92 -19.99 55.89 6.22
C THR A 92 -20.56 54.48 5.90
N ASN A 93 -21.08 53.78 6.92
CA ASN A 93 -22.00 52.61 6.84
C ASN A 93 -23.38 52.98 6.27
N GLU A 94 -24.15 52.01 5.73
CA GLU A 94 -25.46 51.60 6.29
C GLU A 94 -26.08 50.31 5.70
N TYR A 95 -27.17 49.83 6.32
CA TYR A 95 -27.85 48.54 6.14
C TYR A 95 -29.17 48.69 5.32
N ALA A 96 -29.84 47.54 5.04
CA ALA A 96 -31.15 47.38 4.38
C ALA A 96 -31.16 47.50 2.84
N GLY A 97 -32.05 46.83 2.10
CA GLY A 97 -33.09 45.84 2.46
C GLY A 97 -33.83 45.34 1.21
N ALA A 98 -34.43 44.15 1.23
CA ALA A 98 -35.24 43.65 0.11
C ALA A 98 -36.62 44.34 0.06
N PRO A 99 -37.24 44.45 -1.12
CA PRO A 99 -38.45 43.65 -1.34
C PRO A 99 -38.61 43.08 -2.77
N GLN A 100 -39.80 42.55 -3.07
CA GLN A 100 -40.08 41.52 -4.06
C GLN A 100 -41.33 41.85 -4.91
N TYR A 101 -41.43 41.30 -6.13
CA TYR A 101 -42.62 41.25 -7.03
C TYR A 101 -43.18 42.54 -7.68
N GLY A 102 -43.66 42.42 -8.94
CA GLY A 102 -44.62 43.40 -9.52
C GLY A 102 -44.69 43.52 -11.05
N ALA A 103 -45.32 42.54 -11.71
CA ALA A 103 -45.75 42.43 -13.12
C ALA A 103 -46.08 43.68 -14.02
N SER A 104 -46.12 43.43 -15.35
CA SER A 104 -46.67 44.24 -16.47
C SER A 104 -45.96 45.59 -16.76
N GLY A 105 -45.65 46.04 -17.98
CA GLY A 105 -46.24 45.79 -19.32
C GLY A 105 -46.67 47.17 -19.89
N ALA A 106 -46.36 47.61 -21.12
CA ALA A 106 -45.76 46.94 -22.27
C ALA A 106 -45.16 47.93 -23.30
N ASN A 107 -44.59 47.36 -24.38
CA ASN A 107 -44.38 47.91 -25.73
C ASN A 107 -43.10 48.75 -26.04
N GLY A 108 -42.30 48.30 -27.03
CA GLY A 108 -41.06 49.00 -27.43
C GLY A 108 -40.18 48.43 -28.57
N GLY A 109 -40.44 47.24 -29.14
CA GLY A 109 -39.92 46.83 -30.46
C GLY A 109 -38.57 46.09 -30.56
N PHE A 110 -38.41 45.44 -31.73
CA PHE A 110 -37.22 44.80 -32.32
C PHE A 110 -36.78 43.37 -31.91
N GLY A 111 -37.03 42.43 -32.85
CA GLY A 111 -36.05 41.41 -33.26
C GLY A 111 -35.77 40.24 -32.30
N ALA A 112 -36.59 39.19 -32.36
CA ALA A 112 -36.36 37.96 -31.59
C ALA A 112 -35.13 37.17 -32.11
N GLY A 113 -34.03 37.19 -31.35
CA GLY A 113 -32.97 36.19 -31.45
C GLY A 113 -33.38 34.90 -30.72
N GLN A 114 -33.23 33.75 -31.39
CA GLN A 114 -33.42 32.43 -30.77
C GLN A 114 -32.46 32.26 -29.57
N PRO A 115 -32.90 31.69 -28.43
CA PRO A 115 -31.98 31.24 -27.40
C PRO A 115 -31.07 30.14 -27.97
N TYR A 116 -29.77 30.28 -27.80
CA TYR A 116 -28.81 29.23 -28.16
C TYR A 116 -29.21 27.91 -27.49
N PRO A 117 -29.21 26.77 -28.21
CA PRO A 117 -29.36 25.49 -27.55
C PRO A 117 -28.18 25.31 -26.59
N MET A 118 -28.46 25.02 -25.31
CA MET A 118 -27.43 24.48 -24.43
C MET A 118 -26.95 23.18 -25.05
N SER A 119 -25.71 23.15 -25.53
CA SER A 119 -25.02 21.91 -25.78
C SER A 119 -24.89 21.18 -24.44
N SER A 120 -25.70 20.14 -24.27
CA SER A 120 -25.41 19.05 -23.35
C SER A 120 -24.20 18.30 -23.91
N GLY A 121 -23.01 18.87 -23.72
CA GLY A 121 -21.76 18.26 -24.14
C GLY A 121 -21.52 17.00 -23.33
N ASP A 122 -21.44 15.86 -24.00
CA ASP A 122 -20.98 14.61 -23.38
C ASP A 122 -19.58 14.82 -22.79
N ALA A 123 -19.33 14.22 -21.63
CA ALA A 123 -18.09 14.45 -20.88
C ALA A 123 -16.82 14.05 -21.65
N ASP A 124 -16.94 13.06 -22.55
CA ASP A 124 -15.84 12.51 -23.35
C ASP A 124 -15.36 13.47 -24.46
N ASP A 125 -16.27 14.18 -25.14
CA ASP A 125 -15.92 15.20 -26.15
C ASP A 125 -15.03 16.31 -25.56
N SER A 126 -15.14 16.56 -24.26
CA SER A 126 -14.32 17.56 -23.57
C SER A 126 -12.82 17.22 -23.51
N TRP A 127 -12.41 15.95 -23.64
CA TRP A 127 -11.00 15.56 -23.48
C TRP A 127 -10.16 15.88 -24.72
N ILE A 128 -10.63 15.50 -25.92
CA ILE A 128 -9.95 15.80 -27.18
C ILE A 128 -9.89 17.33 -27.39
N GLN A 129 -10.95 18.05 -27.00
CA GLN A 129 -10.98 19.50 -27.08
C GLN A 129 -9.97 20.19 -26.13
N ARG A 130 -9.72 19.65 -24.93
CA ARG A 130 -8.64 20.13 -24.01
C ARG A 130 -7.25 19.95 -24.62
N GLN A 131 -6.99 18.82 -25.26
CA GLN A 131 -5.67 18.51 -25.81
C GLN A 131 -5.39 19.14 -27.19
N ASN A 132 -6.38 19.79 -27.80
CA ASN A 132 -6.18 20.51 -29.06
C ASN A 132 -5.38 21.81 -28.83
N PRO A 133 -4.13 21.92 -29.33
CA PRO A 133 -3.29 23.08 -29.05
C PRO A 133 -3.82 24.37 -29.72
N ASN A 134 -4.70 24.26 -30.73
CA ASN A 134 -5.34 25.40 -31.40
C ASN A 134 -6.69 25.82 -30.78
N ALA A 135 -7.14 25.19 -29.70
CA ALA A 135 -8.40 25.57 -29.04
C ALA A 135 -8.35 27.02 -28.51
N ALA A 136 -9.43 27.76 -28.73
CA ALA A 136 -9.63 29.13 -28.27
C ALA A 136 -10.56 29.17 -27.03
N PRO A 137 -10.37 30.13 -26.09
CA PRO A 137 -11.18 30.22 -24.86
C PRO A 137 -12.70 30.34 -25.06
N ALA A 138 -13.15 30.77 -26.24
CA ALA A 138 -14.57 30.98 -26.59
C ALA A 138 -15.16 29.90 -27.53
N GLY A 139 -14.51 28.73 -27.69
CA GLY A 139 -15.07 27.61 -28.46
C GLY A 139 -14.83 27.67 -29.97
N GLY A 140 -13.60 28.01 -30.38
CA GLY A 140 -13.18 28.02 -31.80
C GLY A 140 -11.72 27.58 -31.98
N LEU A 141 -11.23 27.61 -33.23
CA LEU A 141 -9.82 27.36 -33.55
C LEU A 141 -9.10 28.70 -33.79
N LYS A 142 -8.05 28.97 -33.02
CA LYS A 142 -7.20 30.17 -33.15
C LYS A 142 -5.81 29.72 -33.63
N ARG A 143 -5.28 30.36 -34.67
CA ARG A 143 -3.96 30.02 -35.25
C ARG A 143 -2.88 30.82 -34.53
N TYR A 144 -2.07 30.12 -33.73
CA TYR A 144 -0.99 30.70 -32.93
C TYR A 144 0.35 30.72 -33.69
N ALA A 145 1.32 31.47 -33.19
CA ALA A 145 2.70 31.41 -33.68
C ALA A 145 3.35 30.07 -33.30
N THR A 146 4.35 29.62 -34.08
CA THR A 146 5.13 28.41 -33.79
C THR A 146 6.58 28.73 -33.49
N ARG A 147 7.13 28.10 -32.45
CA ARG A 147 8.54 28.17 -32.05
C ARG A 147 9.24 26.85 -32.37
N LYS A 148 10.50 26.93 -32.79
CA LYS A 148 11.35 25.78 -33.10
C LYS A 148 12.08 25.30 -31.85
N VAL A 149 11.76 24.11 -31.35
CA VAL A 149 12.40 23.50 -30.17
C VAL A 149 13.35 22.39 -30.60
N LYS A 150 14.62 22.48 -30.19
CA LYS A 150 15.65 21.46 -30.45
C LYS A 150 15.46 20.23 -29.57
N LEU A 151 15.56 19.03 -30.13
CA LEU A 151 15.55 17.79 -29.35
C LEU A 151 16.85 17.62 -28.55
N VAL A 152 16.74 17.26 -27.27
CA VAL A 152 17.88 16.93 -26.42
C VAL A 152 18.50 15.63 -26.92
N GLN A 153 19.80 15.67 -27.22
CA GLN A 153 20.55 14.58 -27.88
C GLN A 153 19.91 14.06 -29.19
N GLY A 154 19.07 14.86 -29.85
CA GLY A 154 18.45 14.52 -31.14
C GLY A 154 17.21 13.61 -31.06
N SER A 155 16.79 13.18 -29.87
CA SER A 155 15.66 12.24 -29.70
C SER A 155 14.68 12.60 -28.57
N VAL A 156 15.12 13.34 -27.54
CA VAL A 156 14.28 13.63 -26.37
C VAL A 156 13.62 14.99 -26.48
N LEU A 157 12.28 15.00 -26.49
CA LEU A 157 11.49 16.22 -26.45
C LEU A 157 11.36 16.72 -25.00
N SER A 158 12.05 17.82 -24.68
CA SER A 158 12.00 18.52 -23.39
C SER A 158 11.73 20.00 -23.65
N ILE A 159 10.61 20.53 -23.13
CA ILE A 159 10.11 21.87 -23.42
C ILE A 159 9.72 22.58 -22.12
N ASP A 160 10.16 23.82 -21.94
CA ASP A 160 9.69 24.70 -20.87
C ASP A 160 8.52 25.59 -21.37
N TYR A 161 7.37 25.48 -20.70
CA TYR A 161 6.15 26.25 -20.97
C TYR A 161 5.90 27.27 -19.85
N PRO A 162 5.60 28.55 -20.14
CA PRO A 162 5.26 29.52 -19.12
C PRO A 162 4.01 29.10 -18.34
N VAL A 163 3.98 29.36 -17.04
CA VAL A 163 2.77 29.14 -16.22
C VAL A 163 1.84 30.35 -16.27
N PRO A 164 0.52 30.17 -16.02
CA PRO A 164 -0.42 31.27 -15.87
C PRO A 164 0.06 32.34 -14.88
N SER A 165 -0.19 33.62 -15.20
CA SER A 165 0.24 34.77 -14.39
C SER A 165 -0.26 34.69 -12.95
N ALA A 166 -1.47 34.15 -12.75
CA ALA A 166 -2.06 33.94 -11.43
C ALA A 166 -1.26 32.95 -10.57
N ILE A 167 -0.67 31.90 -11.16
CA ILE A 167 0.19 30.93 -10.46
C ILE A 167 1.54 31.59 -10.15
N ARG A 168 2.18 32.19 -11.18
CA ARG A 168 3.45 32.91 -11.04
C ARG A 168 3.40 33.98 -9.94
N ASN A 169 2.32 34.76 -9.90
CA ASN A 169 2.14 35.86 -8.96
C ASN A 169 1.72 35.40 -7.56
N ALA A 170 1.35 34.13 -7.38
CA ALA A 170 1.08 33.54 -6.08
C ALA A 170 2.31 32.92 -5.40
N VAL A 171 3.46 32.82 -6.09
CA VAL A 171 4.75 32.49 -5.45
C VAL A 171 5.28 33.72 -4.73
N GLN A 172 5.85 33.55 -3.54
CA GLN A 172 6.36 34.68 -2.76
C GLN A 172 7.54 35.40 -3.47
N PRO A 173 7.60 36.75 -3.44
CA PRO A 173 8.67 37.52 -4.07
C PRO A 173 10.09 37.04 -3.73
N LYS A 174 10.34 36.63 -2.48
CA LYS A 174 11.64 36.13 -1.99
C LYS A 174 12.17 34.85 -2.68
N TYR A 175 11.33 34.14 -3.44
CA TYR A 175 11.73 33.00 -4.26
C TYR A 175 11.68 33.30 -5.75
N ARG A 176 10.69 34.11 -6.15
CA ARG A 176 10.43 34.52 -7.54
C ARG A 176 11.48 35.51 -8.05
N ASP A 177 11.80 36.53 -7.26
CA ASP A 177 12.54 37.73 -7.68
C ASP A 177 14.04 37.65 -7.30
N VAL A 178 14.58 36.43 -7.20
CA VAL A 178 15.99 36.17 -6.87
C VAL A 178 16.86 36.29 -8.12
N GLU A 179 17.92 37.10 -8.07
CA GLU A 179 18.91 37.19 -9.15
C GLU A 179 19.55 35.82 -9.43
N GLY A 180 19.50 35.36 -10.69
CA GLY A 180 20.03 34.04 -11.09
C GLY A 180 19.05 33.11 -11.82
N GLN A 181 17.89 33.58 -12.28
CA GLN A 181 16.94 32.83 -13.13
C GLN A 181 16.51 31.44 -12.61
N ASN A 182 15.80 31.41 -11.48
CA ASN A 182 15.07 30.22 -11.05
C ASN A 182 13.82 30.00 -11.92
N GLU A 183 14.00 29.54 -13.16
CA GLU A 183 12.89 29.29 -14.11
C GLU A 183 11.82 28.32 -13.57
N GLU A 184 12.14 27.52 -12.54
CA GLU A 184 11.23 26.58 -11.88
C GLU A 184 9.93 27.17 -11.31
N PHE A 185 9.91 28.48 -11.03
CA PHE A 185 8.71 29.20 -10.55
C PHE A 185 7.91 29.85 -11.68
N PHE A 186 8.48 29.90 -12.89
CA PHE A 186 7.93 30.63 -14.04
C PHE A 186 7.55 29.71 -15.20
N LYS A 187 8.22 28.56 -15.32
CA LYS A 187 8.04 27.62 -16.42
C LYS A 187 7.87 26.20 -15.89
N MET A 188 6.79 25.55 -16.30
CA MET A 188 6.60 24.11 -16.16
C MET A 188 7.41 23.42 -17.27
N ARG A 189 8.32 22.52 -16.90
CA ARG A 189 9.04 21.69 -17.88
C ARG A 189 8.20 20.47 -18.20
N TYR A 190 8.00 20.18 -19.48
CA TYR A 190 7.40 18.95 -19.98
C TYR A 190 8.46 18.13 -20.69
N THR A 191 8.51 16.82 -20.45
CA THR A 191 9.35 15.87 -21.17
C THR A 191 8.51 14.67 -21.61
N ALA A 192 8.54 14.36 -22.89
CA ALA A 192 7.93 13.14 -23.43
C ALA A 192 8.95 11.99 -23.33
N ALA A 193 8.66 10.97 -22.52
CA ALA A 193 9.51 9.78 -22.43
C ALA A 193 9.00 8.69 -23.39
N THR A 194 9.78 8.44 -24.45
CA THR A 194 9.52 7.43 -25.49
C THR A 194 10.25 6.11 -25.23
N CYS A 195 10.61 5.83 -23.97
CA CYS A 195 11.45 4.71 -23.56
C CYS A 195 10.90 3.96 -22.33
N ASP A 196 11.48 2.79 -22.03
CA ASP A 196 11.21 2.05 -20.80
C ASP A 196 11.73 2.82 -19.57
N PRO A 197 11.10 2.70 -18.38
CA PRO A 197 11.65 3.20 -17.12
C PRO A 197 13.13 2.86 -16.86
N ASN A 198 13.63 1.71 -17.35
CA ASN A 198 15.03 1.34 -17.19
C ASN A 198 15.99 2.15 -18.07
N ASP A 199 15.49 2.68 -19.18
CA ASP A 199 16.24 3.40 -20.21
C ASP A 199 16.17 4.93 -20.05
N PHE A 200 15.28 5.44 -19.17
CA PHE A 200 15.23 6.85 -18.78
C PHE A 200 16.49 7.22 -17.97
N THR A 201 17.55 7.57 -18.70
CA THR A 201 18.89 7.79 -18.16
C THR A 201 19.58 8.99 -18.84
N LEU A 202 20.56 9.57 -18.14
CA LEU A 202 21.41 10.67 -18.64
C LEU A 202 22.13 10.32 -19.96
N LYS A 203 22.46 9.03 -20.17
CA LYS A 203 23.09 8.53 -21.39
C LYS A 203 22.15 8.62 -22.60
N ASN A 204 20.85 8.51 -22.37
CA ASN A 204 19.81 8.56 -23.39
C ASN A 204 19.13 9.93 -23.46
N GLY A 205 19.76 10.98 -22.91
CA GLY A 205 19.28 12.37 -22.98
C GLY A 205 18.25 12.79 -21.93
N TYR A 206 17.81 11.88 -21.05
CA TYR A 206 16.83 12.16 -20.01
C TYR A 206 17.50 12.67 -18.73
N ASP A 207 17.05 13.82 -18.23
CA ASP A 207 17.57 14.47 -17.03
C ASP A 207 16.45 15.19 -16.27
N LEU A 208 16.63 15.39 -14.96
CA LEU A 208 15.64 15.96 -14.04
C LEU A 208 16.13 17.29 -13.45
N ARG A 209 15.23 18.26 -13.35
CA ARG A 209 15.52 19.65 -12.93
C ARG A 209 16.24 19.76 -11.58
N PRO A 210 15.95 18.97 -10.52
CA PRO A 210 16.72 19.01 -9.28
C PRO A 210 18.21 18.66 -9.48
N ARG A 211 18.52 17.70 -10.35
CA ARG A 211 19.90 17.33 -10.68
C ARG A 211 20.58 18.38 -11.56
N MET A 212 19.85 18.96 -12.52
CA MET A 212 20.34 20.06 -13.36
C MET A 212 20.73 21.29 -12.52
N TYR A 213 20.00 21.57 -11.43
CA TYR A 213 20.33 22.59 -10.45
C TYR A 213 21.35 22.15 -9.38
N ASN A 214 22.00 21.00 -9.56
CA ASN A 214 22.99 20.43 -8.64
C ASN A 214 22.49 20.27 -7.19
N ARG A 215 21.18 20.03 -7.00
CA ARG A 215 20.56 19.83 -5.68
C ARG A 215 20.65 18.37 -5.28
N HIS A 216 21.14 18.11 -4.07
CA HIS A 216 21.11 16.77 -3.48
C HIS A 216 19.71 16.47 -2.93
N THR A 217 19.11 15.36 -3.38
CA THR A 217 17.83 14.88 -2.85
C THR A 217 18.09 14.05 -1.59
N GLU A 218 17.59 14.50 -0.43
CA GLU A 218 17.57 13.69 0.79
C GLU A 218 16.31 12.81 0.82
N LEU A 219 15.15 13.43 0.54
CA LEU A 219 13.83 12.79 0.54
C LEU A 219 13.19 12.82 -0.85
N LEU A 220 12.90 11.62 -1.37
CA LEU A 220 12.01 11.43 -2.52
C LEU A 220 10.66 10.90 -2.01
N ILE A 221 9.63 11.74 -2.01
CA ILE A 221 8.28 11.38 -1.55
C ILE A 221 7.46 10.98 -2.77
N ALA A 222 7.21 9.67 -2.92
CA ALA A 222 6.40 9.13 -3.99
C ALA A 222 4.91 9.07 -3.61
N ILE A 223 4.03 9.48 -4.52
CA ILE A 223 2.59 9.33 -4.43
C ILE A 223 2.14 8.50 -5.64
N THR A 224 1.72 7.26 -5.42
CA THR A 224 1.10 6.42 -6.46
C THR A 224 -0.40 6.70 -6.55
N TYR A 225 -0.89 6.84 -7.79
CA TYR A 225 -2.27 7.16 -8.12
C TYR A 225 -2.78 6.22 -9.23
N TYR A 226 -4.03 5.79 -9.12
CA TYR A 226 -4.72 5.00 -10.13
C TYR A 226 -6.01 5.68 -10.63
N ASN A 227 -7.00 5.87 -9.77
CA ASN A 227 -8.32 6.43 -10.13
C ASN A 227 -8.99 7.19 -8.98
N GLU A 228 -8.22 7.63 -7.99
CA GLU A 228 -8.71 8.32 -6.80
C GLU A 228 -9.32 9.69 -7.17
N ASP A 229 -10.36 10.11 -6.45
CA ASP A 229 -11.00 11.41 -6.70
C ASP A 229 -10.11 12.61 -6.30
N LYS A 230 -10.50 13.82 -6.73
CA LYS A 230 -9.79 15.06 -6.39
C LYS A 230 -9.71 15.39 -4.90
N VAL A 231 -10.64 14.91 -4.07
CA VAL A 231 -10.63 15.08 -2.61
C VAL A 231 -9.57 14.18 -1.99
N LEU A 232 -9.48 12.92 -2.42
CA LEU A 232 -8.48 11.93 -2.00
C LEU A 232 -7.05 12.41 -2.35
N LEU A 233 -6.83 12.87 -3.59
CA LEU A 233 -5.53 13.43 -3.97
C LEU A 233 -5.22 14.72 -3.20
N SER A 234 -6.14 15.69 -3.16
CA SER A 234 -5.93 16.96 -2.44
C SER A 234 -5.60 16.74 -0.96
N ARG A 235 -6.22 15.74 -0.33
CA ARG A 235 -5.92 15.34 1.06
C ARG A 235 -4.50 14.84 1.24
N THR A 236 -4.04 13.99 0.33
CA THR A 236 -2.69 13.42 0.31
C THR A 236 -1.67 14.53 0.11
N LEU A 237 -1.85 15.29 -0.97
CA LEU A 237 -0.96 16.36 -1.41
C LEU A 237 -0.83 17.48 -0.37
N HIS A 238 -1.96 17.96 0.16
CA HIS A 238 -1.96 18.97 1.22
C HIS A 238 -1.28 18.48 2.50
N GLY A 239 -1.52 17.22 2.91
CA GLY A 239 -0.85 16.61 4.06
C GLY A 239 0.66 16.49 3.88
N VAL A 240 1.12 16.15 2.66
CA VAL A 240 2.55 16.13 2.30
C VAL A 240 3.15 17.54 2.38
N MET A 241 2.50 18.55 1.79
CA MET A 241 2.99 19.94 1.85
C MET A 241 3.04 20.49 3.29
N GLN A 242 2.06 20.15 4.14
CA GLN A 242 2.09 20.47 5.57
C GLN A 242 3.28 19.80 6.28
N ASN A 243 3.60 18.55 5.96
CA ASN A 243 4.77 17.87 6.52
C ASN A 243 6.09 18.51 6.06
N ILE A 244 6.19 18.91 4.78
CA ILE A 244 7.38 19.62 4.26
C ILE A 244 7.54 20.97 4.97
N ARG A 245 6.46 21.73 5.17
CA ARG A 245 6.46 22.95 6.00
C ARG A 245 6.98 22.67 7.41
N ASP A 246 6.51 21.62 8.06
CA ASP A 246 6.94 21.27 9.41
C ASP A 246 8.45 20.93 9.48
N ILE A 247 9.03 20.35 8.42
CA ILE A 247 10.47 20.12 8.27
C ILE A 247 11.23 21.43 8.05
N VAL A 248 10.77 22.29 7.13
CA VAL A 248 11.41 23.58 6.83
C VAL A 248 11.44 24.51 8.04
N ASN A 249 10.40 24.46 8.88
CA ASN A 249 10.28 25.29 10.09
C ASN A 249 11.02 24.73 11.32
N LEU A 250 11.88 23.71 11.17
CA LEU A 250 12.71 23.19 12.26
C LEU A 250 13.77 24.21 12.71
N LYS A 251 13.45 24.96 13.78
CA LYS A 251 14.30 26.00 14.38
C LYS A 251 15.69 25.54 14.85
N LYS A 252 15.92 24.23 15.02
CA LYS A 252 17.15 23.65 15.58
C LYS A 252 17.64 22.42 14.80
N SER A 253 17.72 22.48 13.47
CA SER A 253 18.36 21.42 12.68
C SER A 253 19.76 21.82 12.19
N SER A 254 20.76 20.99 12.49
CA SER A 254 22.12 21.09 11.92
C SER A 254 22.24 20.49 10.52
N PHE A 255 21.19 19.80 10.04
CA PHE A 255 21.17 19.10 8.77
C PHE A 255 20.35 19.83 7.71
N TRP A 256 19.08 20.13 8.00
CA TRP A 256 18.12 20.54 6.95
C TRP A 256 18.54 21.81 6.22
N ASN A 257 19.02 22.83 6.94
CA ASN A 257 19.47 24.10 6.38
C ASN A 257 20.97 24.14 5.98
N ARG A 258 21.68 23.01 6.05
CA ARG A 258 23.11 22.94 5.69
C ARG A 258 23.27 22.77 4.17
N GLY A 259 23.94 23.73 3.53
CA GLY A 259 24.21 23.69 2.08
C GLY A 259 23.04 24.13 1.20
N GLY A 260 22.03 24.79 1.77
CA GLY A 260 20.87 25.33 1.05
C GLY A 260 19.58 25.26 1.88
N PRO A 261 18.48 25.88 1.42
CA PRO A 261 17.17 25.76 2.03
C PRO A 261 16.68 24.31 2.13
N ALA A 262 16.07 23.94 3.25
CA ALA A 262 15.60 22.58 3.52
C ALA A 262 14.69 21.99 2.42
N TRP A 263 13.82 22.82 1.80
CA TRP A 263 12.90 22.38 0.75
C TRP A 263 13.60 21.89 -0.52
N GLN A 264 14.80 22.39 -0.83
CA GLN A 264 15.55 21.98 -2.03
C GLN A 264 16.03 20.53 -1.95
N LYS A 265 16.09 19.96 -0.74
CA LYS A 265 16.46 18.55 -0.48
C LYS A 265 15.28 17.58 -0.58
N ILE A 266 14.07 18.08 -0.83
CA ILE A 266 12.83 17.31 -0.84
C ILE A 266 12.19 17.41 -2.22
N VAL A 267 11.92 16.25 -2.82
CA VAL A 267 11.25 16.13 -4.13
C VAL A 267 9.99 15.30 -3.93
N VAL A 268 8.86 15.77 -4.44
CA VAL A 268 7.60 15.03 -4.44
C VAL A 268 7.35 14.49 -5.85
N CYS A 269 7.34 13.17 -5.99
CA CYS A 269 7.09 12.48 -7.24
C CYS A 269 5.68 11.88 -7.25
N MET A 270 4.83 12.30 -8.19
CA MET A 270 3.49 11.74 -8.38
C MET A 270 3.50 10.85 -9.61
N VAL A 271 3.09 9.58 -9.49
CA VAL A 271 3.09 8.63 -10.62
C VAL A 271 1.68 8.07 -10.85
N PHE A 272 1.07 8.49 -11.97
CA PHE A 272 -0.33 8.21 -12.31
C PHE A 272 -0.42 7.09 -13.36
N ASP A 273 -1.25 6.09 -13.09
CA ASP A 273 -1.28 4.81 -13.82
C ASP A 273 -2.29 4.75 -14.98
N GLY A 274 -2.01 5.54 -16.03
CA GLY A 274 -2.73 5.53 -17.31
C GLY A 274 -3.65 6.74 -17.47
N ILE A 275 -3.45 7.53 -18.53
CA ILE A 275 -4.13 8.82 -18.78
C ILE A 275 -5.66 8.72 -18.91
N GLU A 276 -6.17 7.55 -19.32
CA GLU A 276 -7.60 7.23 -19.39
C GLU A 276 -8.25 6.98 -18.02
N LYS A 277 -7.47 6.57 -17.01
CA LYS A 277 -7.99 6.21 -15.67
C LYS A 277 -7.98 7.36 -14.67
N VAL A 278 -7.35 8.48 -15.02
CA VAL A 278 -7.30 9.70 -14.21
C VAL A 278 -8.62 10.46 -14.27
N ASP A 279 -9.19 10.78 -13.10
CA ASP A 279 -10.31 11.71 -12.97
C ASP A 279 -9.94 13.06 -13.62
N LYS A 280 -10.73 13.53 -14.58
CA LYS A 280 -10.43 14.79 -15.28
C LYS A 280 -10.43 15.99 -14.31
N ASN A 281 -11.18 15.92 -13.22
CA ASN A 281 -11.16 16.94 -12.17
C ASN A 281 -9.85 16.95 -11.36
N VAL A 282 -9.14 15.82 -11.28
CA VAL A 282 -7.80 15.74 -10.69
C VAL A 282 -6.79 16.51 -11.54
N LEU A 283 -6.87 16.41 -12.87
CA LEU A 283 -6.04 17.19 -13.78
C LEU A 283 -6.32 18.71 -13.65
N ASP A 284 -7.59 19.10 -13.50
CA ASP A 284 -7.96 20.50 -13.21
C ASP A 284 -7.36 21.00 -11.87
N VAL A 285 -7.25 20.14 -10.84
CA VAL A 285 -6.54 20.46 -9.56
C VAL A 285 -5.03 20.57 -9.75
N LEU A 286 -4.39 19.68 -10.51
CA LEU A 286 -2.95 19.76 -10.81
C LEU A 286 -2.60 20.99 -11.65
N ALA A 287 -3.49 21.38 -12.57
CA ALA A 287 -3.38 22.63 -13.31
C ALA A 287 -3.52 23.85 -12.39
N THR A 288 -4.46 23.84 -11.45
CA THR A 288 -4.68 24.92 -10.47
C THR A 288 -3.42 25.25 -9.64
N ILE A 289 -2.54 24.28 -9.39
CA ILE A 289 -1.27 24.48 -8.66
C ILE A 289 -0.04 24.66 -9.58
N GLY A 290 -0.21 24.55 -10.91
CA GLY A 290 0.82 24.75 -11.94
C GLY A 290 1.65 23.51 -12.32
N VAL A 291 1.32 22.33 -11.81
CA VAL A 291 2.08 21.09 -12.02
C VAL A 291 1.69 20.37 -13.32
N TYR A 292 0.59 20.79 -13.96
CA TYR A 292 0.08 20.27 -15.22
C TYR A 292 -0.49 21.42 -16.08
N GLN A 293 -0.52 21.27 -17.40
CA GLN A 293 -1.22 22.18 -18.33
C GLN A 293 -1.87 21.37 -19.46
N ASP A 294 -3.05 21.76 -19.91
CA ASP A 294 -3.74 21.15 -21.05
C ASP A 294 -3.07 21.52 -22.39
N GLY A 295 -3.03 20.58 -23.34
CA GLY A 295 -2.54 20.80 -24.71
C GLY A 295 -1.03 20.64 -24.93
N VAL A 296 -0.24 20.38 -23.87
CA VAL A 296 1.22 20.13 -24.00
C VAL A 296 1.56 18.65 -24.23
N VAL A 297 0.61 17.74 -23.95
CA VAL A 297 0.77 16.28 -24.06
C VAL A 297 0.95 15.87 -25.53
N LYS A 298 1.98 15.07 -25.83
CA LYS A 298 2.31 14.58 -27.19
C LYS A 298 2.24 13.06 -27.25
N LYS A 299 1.42 12.51 -28.15
CA LYS A 299 1.20 11.07 -28.34
C LYS A 299 2.48 10.30 -28.64
N ASP A 300 3.29 10.86 -29.53
CA ASP A 300 4.55 10.31 -30.01
C ASP A 300 5.51 11.46 -30.35
N VAL A 301 6.80 11.14 -30.38
CA VAL A 301 7.88 12.02 -30.86
C VAL A 301 8.59 11.28 -31.98
N ASP A 302 8.54 11.83 -33.20
CA ASP A 302 9.15 11.22 -34.39
C ASP A 302 8.67 9.77 -34.64
N GLY A 303 7.37 9.52 -34.45
CA GLY A 303 6.78 8.19 -34.59
C GLY A 303 7.04 7.22 -33.41
N ASN A 304 7.90 7.58 -32.46
CA ASN A 304 8.10 6.80 -31.24
C ASN A 304 7.03 7.16 -30.20
N ASN A 305 6.15 6.22 -29.88
CA ASN A 305 5.06 6.43 -28.92
C ASN A 305 5.59 6.86 -27.54
N THR A 306 4.96 7.87 -26.96
CA THR A 306 5.25 8.32 -25.59
C THR A 306 4.71 7.28 -24.59
N VAL A 307 5.59 6.75 -23.74
CA VAL A 307 5.28 5.80 -22.67
C VAL A 307 4.80 6.53 -21.42
N ALA A 308 5.42 7.69 -21.12
CA ALA A 308 5.00 8.57 -20.03
C ALA A 308 5.29 10.05 -20.32
N HIS A 309 4.46 10.91 -19.74
CA HIS A 309 4.59 12.36 -19.76
C HIS A 309 5.12 12.84 -18.41
N ILE A 310 6.29 13.47 -18.40
CA ILE A 310 6.93 13.98 -17.18
C ILE A 310 6.78 15.50 -17.15
N PHE A 311 6.24 16.03 -16.05
CA PHE A 311 6.08 17.45 -15.78
C PHE A 311 6.90 17.83 -14.55
N GLU A 312 7.69 18.90 -14.60
CA GLU A 312 8.45 19.41 -13.46
C GLU A 312 8.10 20.88 -13.19
N TYR A 313 7.70 21.19 -11.96
CA TYR A 313 7.35 22.54 -11.52
C TYR A 313 7.54 22.70 -10.00
N THR A 314 7.88 23.91 -9.55
CA THR A 314 8.04 24.22 -8.12
C THR A 314 6.98 25.24 -7.69
N THR A 315 6.11 24.86 -6.74
CA THR A 315 4.96 25.68 -6.32
C THR A 315 4.81 25.80 -4.81
N GLN A 316 4.15 26.86 -4.36
CA GLN A 316 3.67 27.05 -2.98
C GLN A 316 2.14 26.86 -2.86
N LEU A 317 1.44 26.67 -3.98
CA LEU A 317 -0.01 26.51 -4.02
C LEU A 317 -0.42 25.11 -3.55
N SER A 318 -1.55 25.04 -2.84
CA SER A 318 -2.10 23.77 -2.36
C SER A 318 -3.62 23.81 -2.34
N VAL A 319 -4.28 22.77 -2.83
CA VAL A 319 -5.74 22.61 -2.73
C VAL A 319 -6.05 21.70 -1.54
N THR A 320 -6.94 22.14 -0.67
CA THR A 320 -7.41 21.36 0.49
C THR A 320 -8.45 20.32 0.09
N PRO A 321 -8.74 19.30 0.93
CA PRO A 321 -9.85 18.36 0.70
C PRO A 321 -11.20 19.06 0.44
N ASN A 322 -11.43 20.19 1.10
CA ASN A 322 -12.64 21.00 0.97
C ASN A 322 -12.64 21.90 -0.29
N GLN A 323 -11.73 21.65 -1.24
CA GLN A 323 -11.57 22.39 -2.50
C GLN A 323 -11.25 23.89 -2.30
N GLN A 324 -10.66 24.28 -1.17
CA GLN A 324 -10.16 25.64 -0.97
C GLN A 324 -8.69 25.73 -1.40
N LEU A 325 -8.37 26.73 -2.23
CA LEU A 325 -7.00 27.04 -2.66
C LEU A 325 -6.25 27.85 -1.59
N ILE A 326 -5.18 27.25 -1.06
CA ILE A 326 -4.23 27.90 -0.17
C ILE A 326 -3.14 28.59 -1.00
N ARG A 327 -2.92 29.87 -0.72
CA ARG A 327 -1.88 30.72 -1.28
C ARG A 327 -0.97 31.19 -0.14
N PRO A 328 0.34 31.38 -0.35
CA PRO A 328 1.20 31.97 0.65
C PRO A 328 0.84 33.45 0.83
N THR A 329 0.46 33.84 2.05
CA THR A 329 0.01 35.22 2.37
C THR A 329 1.08 36.06 3.05
N ASP A 330 2.00 35.42 3.77
CA ASP A 330 3.02 36.07 4.59
C ASP A 330 4.20 35.12 4.85
N ASP A 331 5.21 35.59 5.60
CA ASP A 331 6.34 34.78 6.08
C ASP A 331 6.07 34.07 7.41
N SER A 332 4.79 33.82 7.76
CA SER A 332 4.45 33.10 8.99
C SER A 332 4.88 31.63 8.91
N PRO A 333 5.14 30.96 10.05
CA PRO A 333 5.35 29.51 10.10
C PRO A 333 4.14 28.67 9.65
N SER A 334 2.98 29.29 9.39
CA SER A 334 1.80 28.63 8.81
C SER A 334 1.91 28.47 7.29
N THR A 335 2.62 29.39 6.61
CA THR A 335 2.76 29.42 5.16
C THR A 335 3.50 28.19 4.62
N LEU A 336 3.01 27.64 3.50
CA LEU A 336 3.62 26.51 2.82
C LEU A 336 4.93 26.93 2.11
N PRO A 337 6.04 26.20 2.28
CA PRO A 337 7.27 26.45 1.54
C PRO A 337 7.12 26.00 0.08
N PRO A 338 8.06 26.38 -0.80
CA PRO A 338 8.16 25.79 -2.13
C PRO A 338 8.29 24.27 -2.06
N VAL A 339 7.62 23.57 -2.98
CA VAL A 339 7.72 22.11 -3.14
C VAL A 339 8.06 21.79 -4.59
N GLN A 340 9.14 21.03 -4.78
CA GLN A 340 9.60 20.57 -6.09
C GLN A 340 8.77 19.34 -6.50
N PHE A 341 7.98 19.47 -7.56
CA PHE A 341 7.17 18.36 -8.09
C PHE A 341 7.79 17.74 -9.34
N ILE A 342 7.74 16.42 -9.39
CA ILE A 342 7.87 15.61 -10.60
C ILE A 342 6.55 14.86 -10.77
N PHE A 343 5.76 15.20 -11.78
CA PHE A 343 4.51 14.52 -12.09
C PHE A 343 4.71 13.65 -13.33
N CYS A 344 4.51 12.34 -13.18
CA CYS A 344 4.67 11.33 -14.21
C CYS A 344 3.30 10.71 -14.54
N LEU A 345 2.74 11.11 -15.68
CA LEU A 345 1.48 10.60 -16.20
C LEU A 345 1.76 9.54 -17.27
N LYS A 346 1.52 8.26 -16.94
CA LYS A 346 1.78 7.17 -17.90
C LYS A 346 0.69 7.15 -18.98
N GLN A 347 1.07 6.84 -20.22
CA GLN A 347 0.12 6.71 -21.32
C GLN A 347 -0.84 5.53 -21.08
N GLN A 348 -0.31 4.38 -20.65
CA GLN A 348 -1.09 3.14 -20.44
C GLN A 348 -1.14 2.71 -18.96
N ASN A 349 -2.26 2.12 -18.56
CA ASN A 349 -2.46 1.46 -17.25
C ASN A 349 -1.58 0.21 -17.14
N SER A 350 -0.42 0.36 -16.51
CA SER A 350 0.63 -0.66 -16.41
C SER A 350 0.78 -1.23 -14.99
N LYS A 351 -0.14 -0.91 -14.07
CA LYS A 351 -0.18 -1.32 -12.66
C LYS A 351 0.87 -0.65 -11.77
N LYS A 352 0.65 -0.75 -10.44
CA LYS A 352 1.45 -0.09 -9.39
C LYS A 352 2.94 -0.45 -9.42
N ILE A 353 3.29 -1.72 -9.67
CA ILE A 353 4.69 -2.17 -9.75
C ILE A 353 5.46 -1.42 -10.85
N ASN A 354 4.83 -1.14 -11.99
CA ASN A 354 5.41 -0.32 -13.06
C ASN A 354 5.54 1.16 -12.66
N SER A 355 4.59 1.70 -11.90
CA SER A 355 4.71 3.05 -11.32
C SER A 355 5.91 3.15 -10.37
N HIS A 356 6.18 2.11 -9.59
CA HIS A 356 7.40 1.99 -8.80
C HIS A 356 8.67 1.78 -9.66
N ARG A 357 8.57 1.19 -10.86
CA ARG A 357 9.71 1.10 -11.79
C ARG A 357 10.10 2.48 -12.32
N TRP A 358 9.14 3.33 -12.69
CA TRP A 358 9.38 4.76 -12.95
C TRP A 358 10.02 5.46 -11.74
N LEU A 359 9.48 5.25 -10.54
CA LEU A 359 10.04 5.87 -9.33
C LEU A 359 11.51 5.48 -9.08
N PHE A 360 11.82 4.18 -9.01
CA PHE A 360 13.13 3.72 -8.54
C PHE A 360 14.16 3.57 -9.65
N ASN A 361 13.79 3.07 -10.84
CA ASN A 361 14.73 2.78 -11.92
C ASN A 361 14.95 3.95 -12.87
N ALA A 362 13.97 4.84 -13.05
CA ALA A 362 14.16 6.10 -13.77
C ALA A 362 14.59 7.22 -12.79
N PHE A 363 13.64 7.78 -12.02
CA PHE A 363 13.87 9.01 -11.29
C PHE A 363 14.85 8.84 -10.12
N GLY A 364 14.70 7.76 -9.35
CA GLY A 364 15.57 7.42 -8.23
C GLY A 364 17.03 7.25 -8.63
N ARG A 365 17.33 6.67 -9.81
CA ARG A 365 18.71 6.53 -10.31
C ARG A 365 19.35 7.86 -10.69
N ILE A 366 18.57 8.82 -11.18
CA ILE A 366 19.05 10.16 -11.57
C ILE A 366 19.22 11.06 -10.33
N LEU A 367 18.27 11.01 -9.40
CA LEU A 367 18.27 11.84 -8.18
C LEU A 367 19.16 11.29 -7.06
N ASN A 368 19.39 9.97 -7.03
CA ASN A 368 20.09 9.21 -6.00
C ASN A 368 19.73 9.65 -4.56
N PRO A 369 18.44 9.55 -4.17
CA PRO A 369 17.98 10.00 -2.86
C PRO A 369 18.53 9.11 -1.73
N GLU A 370 18.69 9.63 -0.52
CA GLU A 370 19.04 8.78 0.62
C GLU A 370 17.83 7.94 1.08
N VAL A 371 16.63 8.55 1.17
CA VAL A 371 15.39 7.87 1.55
C VAL A 371 14.25 8.17 0.56
N CYS A 372 13.58 7.11 0.10
CA CYS A 372 12.33 7.18 -0.64
C CYS A 372 11.15 6.89 0.31
N ILE A 373 10.16 7.76 0.37
CA ILE A 373 8.88 7.52 1.07
C ILE A 373 7.84 7.13 0.04
N LEU A 374 7.02 6.11 0.32
CA LEU A 374 5.89 5.69 -0.50
C LEU A 374 4.57 6.05 0.18
N LEU A 375 3.68 6.69 -0.58
CA LEU A 375 2.31 7.02 -0.23
C LEU A 375 1.37 6.56 -1.36
N ASP A 376 0.20 6.03 -0.99
CA ASP A 376 -0.92 5.89 -1.92
C ASP A 376 -1.80 7.14 -1.87
N ALA A 377 -2.30 7.58 -3.03
CA ALA A 377 -3.32 8.62 -3.09
C ALA A 377 -4.55 8.21 -2.23
N GLY A 378 -5.13 9.19 -1.53
CA GLY A 378 -6.11 8.98 -0.45
C GLY A 378 -5.50 8.98 0.95
N THR A 379 -4.24 8.54 1.10
CA THR A 379 -3.54 8.46 2.40
C THR A 379 -3.06 9.84 2.86
N LYS A 380 -3.51 10.28 4.03
CA LYS A 380 -3.12 11.54 4.64
C LYS A 380 -2.00 11.33 5.68
N PRO A 381 -0.77 11.79 5.46
CA PRO A 381 0.23 11.80 6.52
C PRO A 381 -0.19 12.80 7.62
N SER A 382 -0.13 12.36 8.88
CA SER A 382 -0.31 13.25 10.05
C SER A 382 0.83 14.27 10.16
N PRO A 383 0.68 15.35 10.94
CA PRO A 383 1.73 16.36 11.12
C PRO A 383 3.04 15.72 11.61
N LYS A 384 4.17 16.15 11.04
CA LYS A 384 5.52 15.61 11.26
C LYS A 384 5.74 14.11 10.99
N SER A 385 4.76 13.36 10.46
CA SER A 385 4.93 11.94 10.16
C SER A 385 6.06 11.64 9.16
N LEU A 386 6.26 12.50 8.15
CA LEU A 386 7.35 12.32 7.18
C LEU A 386 8.72 12.60 7.80
N LEU A 387 8.79 13.59 8.70
CA LEU A 387 9.97 13.87 9.51
C LEU A 387 10.31 12.68 10.42
N ALA A 388 9.32 12.11 11.12
CA ALA A 388 9.52 10.98 12.01
C ALA A 388 10.03 9.72 11.28
N LEU A 389 9.56 9.47 10.05
CA LEU A 389 10.14 8.42 9.20
C LEU A 389 11.61 8.71 8.88
N TRP A 390 11.92 9.93 8.40
CA TRP A 390 13.29 10.34 8.08
C TRP A 390 14.23 10.28 9.30
N GLU A 391 13.80 10.75 10.48
CA GLU A 391 14.55 10.67 11.74
C GLU A 391 14.95 9.24 12.09
N GLY A 392 14.12 8.25 11.74
CA GLY A 392 14.46 6.82 11.87
C GLY A 392 15.67 6.42 11.03
N PHE A 393 15.73 6.84 9.76
CA PHE A 393 16.88 6.58 8.88
C PHE A 393 18.10 7.44 9.22
N TYR A 394 17.91 8.65 9.73
CA TYR A 394 18.99 9.53 10.16
C TYR A 394 19.72 8.99 11.40
N ASN A 395 18.96 8.42 12.35
CA ASN A 395 19.52 7.87 13.58
C ASN A 395 20.03 6.42 13.45
N ASP A 396 19.59 5.66 12.44
CA ASP A 396 20.01 4.27 12.24
C ASP A 396 20.51 4.01 10.82
N LYS A 397 21.84 4.02 10.65
CA LYS A 397 22.52 3.82 9.36
C LYS A 397 22.28 2.45 8.71
N ASP A 398 21.89 1.44 9.51
CA ASP A 398 21.66 0.07 9.05
C ASP A 398 20.14 -0.22 8.87
N LEU A 399 19.28 0.78 9.11
CA LEU A 399 17.86 0.74 8.74
C LEU A 399 17.72 0.81 7.21
N GLY A 400 17.20 -0.26 6.62
CA GLY A 400 16.96 -0.35 5.17
C GLY A 400 15.54 0.03 4.76
N GLY A 401 14.56 -0.13 5.66
CA GLY A 401 13.17 0.27 5.42
C GLY A 401 12.38 0.42 6.72
N ALA A 402 11.31 1.22 6.68
CA ALA A 402 10.44 1.46 7.81
C ALA A 402 9.00 1.77 7.40
N CYS A 403 8.04 1.64 8.32
CA CYS A 403 6.67 2.08 8.13
C CYS A 403 6.13 2.79 9.37
N GLY A 404 5.13 3.65 9.15
CA GLY A 404 4.37 4.29 10.22
C GLY A 404 3.10 3.51 10.58
N GLU A 405 2.37 4.00 11.58
CA GLU A 405 1.02 3.56 11.90
C GLU A 405 0.07 3.95 10.76
N ILE A 406 -0.55 2.97 10.09
CA ILE A 406 -1.72 3.22 9.24
C ILE A 406 -2.98 3.01 10.09
N HIS A 407 -3.84 4.02 10.14
CA HIS A 407 -5.14 3.94 10.82
C HIS A 407 -6.30 4.34 9.89
N ALA A 408 -7.48 3.82 10.18
CA ALA A 408 -8.68 4.10 9.39
C ALA A 408 -9.18 5.54 9.61
N MET A 409 -9.76 6.13 8.56
CA MET A 409 -10.58 7.35 8.65
C MET A 409 -11.89 7.03 9.35
N LEU A 410 -12.05 7.54 10.58
CA LEU A 410 -13.26 7.30 11.38
C LEU A 410 -14.37 8.34 11.13
N GLY A 411 -14.06 9.39 10.35
CA GLY A 411 -14.96 10.52 10.10
C GLY A 411 -15.10 11.46 11.30
N LYS A 412 -15.76 12.61 11.09
CA LYS A 412 -15.93 13.63 12.14
C LYS A 412 -16.72 13.05 13.33
N GLY A 413 -16.08 12.97 14.49
CA GLY A 413 -16.67 12.39 15.70
C GLY A 413 -16.82 10.87 15.68
N GLY A 414 -16.05 10.15 14.85
CA GLY A 414 -16.08 8.69 14.80
C GLY A 414 -17.29 8.07 14.09
N LYS A 415 -18.09 8.87 13.37
CA LYS A 415 -19.34 8.43 12.72
C LYS A 415 -19.23 7.17 11.85
N LYS A 416 -18.07 6.88 11.22
CA LYS A 416 -17.93 5.67 10.41
C LYS A 416 -17.85 4.39 11.25
N LEU A 417 -17.58 4.47 12.56
CA LEU A 417 -17.58 3.31 13.48
C LEU A 417 -18.97 2.66 13.66
N PHE A 418 -20.07 3.36 13.31
CA PHE A 418 -21.40 2.72 13.28
C PHE A 418 -21.52 1.65 12.19
N ASN A 419 -20.65 1.65 11.17
CA ASN A 419 -20.53 0.56 10.21
C ASN A 419 -19.62 -0.54 10.82
N PRO A 420 -20.13 -1.76 11.07
CA PRO A 420 -19.34 -2.84 11.66
C PRO A 420 -18.08 -3.17 10.85
N LEU A 421 -18.11 -3.08 9.51
CA LEU A 421 -16.95 -3.40 8.67
C LEU A 421 -15.78 -2.44 8.94
N VAL A 422 -16.08 -1.14 9.04
CA VAL A 422 -15.10 -0.09 9.39
C VAL A 422 -14.59 -0.29 10.82
N ALA A 423 -15.48 -0.59 11.76
CA ALA A 423 -15.12 -0.80 13.16
C ALA A 423 -14.15 -1.98 13.34
N VAL A 424 -14.39 -3.10 12.65
CA VAL A 424 -13.54 -4.30 12.69
C VAL A 424 -12.20 -4.03 12.00
N GLN A 425 -12.19 -3.41 10.81
CA GLN A 425 -10.95 -3.06 10.10
C GLN A 425 -10.05 -2.16 10.96
N ASN A 426 -10.64 -1.17 11.64
CA ASN A 426 -9.92 -0.30 12.56
C ASN A 426 -9.35 -1.07 13.77
N PHE A 427 -10.06 -2.07 14.29
CA PHE A 427 -9.52 -2.92 15.37
C PHE A 427 -8.25 -3.65 14.92
N GLU A 428 -8.30 -4.31 13.76
CA GLU A 428 -7.17 -5.08 13.24
C GLU A 428 -5.96 -4.21 12.94
N TYR A 429 -6.16 -3.04 12.32
CA TYR A 429 -5.08 -2.07 12.12
C TYR A 429 -4.44 -1.66 13.45
N LYS A 430 -5.26 -1.37 14.48
CA LYS A 430 -4.74 -0.97 15.79
C LYS A 430 -3.98 -2.10 16.48
N ILE A 431 -4.56 -3.29 16.61
CA ILE A 431 -3.87 -4.43 17.24
C ILE A 431 -2.60 -4.81 16.48
N SER A 432 -2.60 -4.81 15.14
CA SER A 432 -1.40 -5.13 14.37
C SER A 432 -0.31 -4.07 14.54
N ASN A 433 -0.66 -2.78 14.61
CA ASN A 433 0.29 -1.69 14.89
C ASN A 433 0.77 -1.63 16.35
N ILE A 434 0.01 -2.18 17.31
CA ILE A 434 0.33 -2.16 18.75
C ILE A 434 1.10 -3.41 19.19
N LEU A 435 0.86 -4.57 18.56
CA LEU A 435 1.47 -5.85 18.94
C LEU A 435 2.37 -6.41 17.84
N ASP A 436 1.82 -6.69 16.66
CA ASP A 436 2.56 -7.41 15.61
C ASP A 436 3.74 -6.58 15.08
N LYS A 437 3.51 -5.31 14.71
CA LYS A 437 4.55 -4.42 14.16
C LYS A 437 5.67 -4.14 15.18
N PRO A 438 5.37 -3.86 16.47
CA PRO A 438 6.37 -3.83 17.54
C PRO A 438 7.16 -5.13 17.71
N LEU A 439 6.51 -6.31 17.71
CA LEU A 439 7.18 -7.61 17.77
C LEU A 439 8.15 -7.80 16.61
N GLU A 440 7.69 -7.61 15.37
CA GLU A 440 8.51 -7.78 14.18
C GLU A 440 9.68 -6.77 14.13
N SER A 441 9.43 -5.53 14.58
CA SER A 441 10.42 -4.46 14.69
C SER A 441 11.46 -4.72 15.80
N ALA A 442 11.09 -5.44 16.87
CA ALA A 442 12.02 -5.88 17.90
C ALA A 442 13.06 -6.86 17.33
N PHE A 443 12.63 -7.80 16.48
CA PHE A 443 13.50 -8.75 15.79
C PHE A 443 14.30 -8.11 14.64
N GLY A 444 13.75 -7.05 14.02
CA GLY A 444 14.38 -6.31 12.92
C GLY A 444 13.98 -6.79 11.53
N TYR A 445 12.91 -7.59 11.41
CA TYR A 445 12.30 -8.00 10.15
C TYR A 445 10.78 -7.79 10.23
N VAL A 446 10.33 -6.60 9.81
CA VAL A 446 8.91 -6.30 9.62
C VAL A 446 8.41 -7.03 8.39
N SER A 447 7.40 -7.91 8.53
CA SER A 447 6.97 -8.83 7.46
C SER A 447 6.25 -8.14 6.30
N VAL A 448 5.78 -6.91 6.54
CA VAL A 448 5.23 -6.00 5.53
C VAL A 448 5.44 -4.56 5.97
N LEU A 449 6.03 -3.75 5.09
CA LEU A 449 6.03 -2.30 5.14
C LEU A 449 5.01 -1.83 4.09
N PRO A 450 3.80 -1.39 4.48
CA PRO A 450 2.73 -1.18 3.51
C PRO A 450 3.06 -0.06 2.51
N GLY A 451 2.87 -0.31 1.21
CA GLY A 451 3.12 0.66 0.15
C GLY A 451 2.29 1.95 0.25
N ALA A 452 1.22 1.95 1.05
CA ALA A 452 0.41 3.13 1.32
C ALA A 452 1.06 4.13 2.31
N PHE A 453 1.93 3.67 3.21
CA PHE A 453 2.73 4.54 4.08
C PHE A 453 3.99 3.85 4.62
N SER A 454 5.03 3.83 3.80
CA SER A 454 6.33 3.24 4.13
C SER A 454 7.48 4.09 3.59
N ALA A 455 8.70 3.74 3.97
CA ALA A 455 9.92 4.39 3.52
C ALA A 455 11.05 3.36 3.38
N TYR A 456 11.95 3.62 2.45
CA TYR A 456 13.06 2.74 2.10
C TYR A 456 14.32 3.56 1.87
N ARG A 457 15.46 3.09 2.39
CA ARG A 457 16.76 3.67 2.06
C ARG A 457 17.15 3.21 0.65
N PHE A 458 17.41 4.14 -0.26
CA PHE A 458 17.51 3.82 -1.70
C PHE A 458 18.61 2.77 -1.98
N ARG A 459 19.81 2.96 -1.41
CA ARG A 459 20.92 1.98 -1.47
C ARG A 459 20.62 0.60 -0.87
N ALA A 460 19.66 0.50 0.05
CA ALA A 460 19.26 -0.78 0.64
C ALA A 460 18.41 -1.61 -0.35
N ILE A 461 17.46 -0.98 -1.04
CA ILE A 461 16.56 -1.66 -2.01
C ILE A 461 17.23 -1.97 -3.36
N MET A 462 18.20 -1.18 -3.80
CA MET A 462 18.88 -1.36 -5.10
C MET A 462 19.51 -2.75 -5.30
N GLY A 463 19.50 -3.25 -6.54
CA GLY A 463 19.92 -4.61 -6.90
C GLY A 463 18.82 -5.64 -6.63
N ARG A 464 19.22 -6.84 -6.17
CA ARG A 464 18.32 -8.00 -5.97
C ARG A 464 16.94 -7.71 -5.33
N PRO A 465 16.78 -6.85 -4.30
CA PRO A 465 15.46 -6.58 -3.74
C PRO A 465 14.51 -5.92 -4.74
N LEU A 466 14.97 -4.91 -5.48
CA LEU A 466 14.18 -4.30 -6.57
C LEU A 466 14.04 -5.24 -7.79
N GLU A 467 15.05 -6.03 -8.13
CA GLU A 467 14.93 -7.04 -9.20
C GLU A 467 13.80 -8.05 -8.88
N GLN A 468 13.75 -8.55 -7.64
CA GLN A 468 12.68 -9.43 -7.18
C GLN A 468 11.33 -8.73 -7.06
N TYR A 469 11.30 -7.45 -6.70
CA TYR A 469 10.08 -6.66 -6.70
C TYR A 469 9.48 -6.50 -8.12
N PHE A 470 10.32 -6.15 -9.10
CA PHE A 470 9.89 -5.92 -10.48
C PHE A 470 9.64 -7.19 -11.30
N HIS A 471 9.95 -8.38 -10.78
CA HIS A 471 9.49 -9.63 -11.39
C HIS A 471 7.95 -9.75 -11.45
N GLY A 472 7.22 -9.01 -10.61
CA GLY A 472 5.76 -8.87 -10.67
C GLY A 472 5.24 -7.94 -11.76
N ASP A 473 6.12 -7.31 -12.55
CA ASP A 473 5.73 -6.34 -13.57
C ASP A 473 5.29 -7.01 -14.88
N HIS A 474 4.06 -6.72 -15.30
CA HIS A 474 3.52 -7.23 -16.56
C HIS A 474 4.31 -6.74 -17.78
N THR A 475 4.78 -5.50 -17.78
CA THR A 475 5.51 -4.93 -18.93
C THR A 475 6.90 -5.56 -19.12
N LEU A 476 7.54 -6.02 -18.03
CA LEU A 476 8.79 -6.79 -18.11
C LEU A 476 8.58 -8.25 -18.50
N SER A 477 7.35 -8.77 -18.49
CA SER A 477 7.14 -10.21 -18.65
C SER A 477 7.59 -10.75 -20.00
N LYS A 478 7.39 -9.96 -21.05
CA LYS A 478 7.89 -10.28 -22.40
C LYS A 478 9.42 -10.31 -22.48
N GLN A 479 10.10 -9.45 -21.71
CA GLN A 479 11.58 -9.40 -21.65
C GLN A 479 12.16 -10.52 -20.77
N LEU A 480 11.48 -10.88 -19.68
CA LEU A 480 11.92 -11.88 -18.70
C LEU A 480 11.51 -13.32 -19.07
N GLY A 481 10.62 -13.50 -20.06
CA GLY A 481 10.16 -14.80 -20.53
C GLY A 481 9.58 -15.67 -19.41
N LYS A 482 10.11 -16.90 -19.24
CA LYS A 482 9.73 -17.82 -18.15
C LYS A 482 9.97 -17.25 -16.73
N LYS A 483 10.78 -16.18 -16.60
CA LYS A 483 11.02 -15.47 -15.32
C LYS A 483 10.13 -14.24 -15.15
N GLY A 484 9.31 -13.86 -16.13
CA GLY A 484 8.34 -12.75 -16.03
C GLY A 484 7.03 -13.20 -15.39
N ILE A 485 6.24 -12.29 -14.79
CA ILE A 485 4.99 -12.66 -14.10
C ILE A 485 4.10 -13.52 -15.01
N GLU A 486 3.96 -13.20 -16.30
CA GLU A 486 3.12 -13.99 -17.23
C GLU A 486 3.51 -15.47 -17.31
N GLY A 487 4.81 -15.78 -17.35
CA GLY A 487 5.38 -17.14 -17.39
C GLY A 487 5.51 -17.83 -16.04
N MET A 488 5.15 -17.17 -14.93
CA MET A 488 5.21 -17.76 -13.59
C MET A 488 3.97 -18.61 -13.26
N ASN A 489 4.17 -19.60 -12.37
CA ASN A 489 3.06 -20.33 -11.78
C ASN A 489 2.15 -19.42 -10.93
N ILE A 490 0.90 -19.85 -10.74
CA ILE A 490 -0.13 -19.09 -10.03
C ILE A 490 0.21 -18.80 -8.56
N PHE A 491 1.04 -19.63 -7.92
CA PHE A 491 1.55 -19.37 -6.57
C PHE A 491 2.45 -18.13 -6.54
N LYS A 492 3.45 -18.04 -7.45
CA LYS A 492 4.29 -16.86 -7.62
C LYS A 492 3.48 -15.63 -8.05
N LYS A 493 2.43 -15.79 -8.89
CA LYS A 493 1.51 -14.67 -9.21
C LYS A 493 0.78 -14.14 -7.97
N ASN A 494 0.29 -15.01 -7.10
CA ASN A 494 -0.34 -14.59 -5.83
C ASN A 494 0.67 -13.94 -4.87
N MET A 495 1.94 -14.35 -4.88
CA MET A 495 3.03 -13.71 -4.13
C MET A 495 3.13 -12.20 -4.45
N PHE A 496 2.96 -11.82 -5.73
CA PHE A 496 2.95 -10.43 -6.20
C PHE A 496 1.62 -9.67 -5.98
N LEU A 497 0.64 -10.26 -5.27
CA LEU A 497 -0.46 -9.51 -4.65
C LEU A 497 -0.08 -8.91 -3.28
N ALA A 498 1.11 -9.26 -2.77
CA ALA A 498 1.72 -8.70 -1.57
C ALA A 498 3.21 -8.46 -1.81
N GLU A 499 3.52 -7.75 -2.89
CA GLU A 499 4.86 -7.43 -3.38
C GLU A 499 5.74 -6.75 -2.31
N ASP A 500 5.13 -5.93 -1.45
CA ASP A 500 5.80 -5.29 -0.31
C ASP A 500 6.42 -6.32 0.66
N ARG A 501 5.78 -7.48 0.85
CA ARG A 501 6.29 -8.56 1.72
C ARG A 501 7.54 -9.21 1.14
N ILE A 502 7.57 -9.39 -0.18
CA ILE A 502 8.74 -9.90 -0.90
C ILE A 502 9.89 -8.91 -0.72
N LEU A 503 9.65 -7.61 -0.96
CA LEU A 503 10.67 -6.57 -0.80
C LEU A 503 11.25 -6.53 0.61
N CYS A 504 10.39 -6.66 1.63
CA CYS A 504 10.81 -6.73 3.03
C CYS A 504 11.76 -7.91 3.29
N PHE A 505 11.41 -9.11 2.81
CA PHE A 505 12.26 -10.29 2.96
C PHE A 505 13.57 -10.15 2.20
N GLU A 506 13.53 -9.77 0.92
CA GLU A 506 14.71 -9.64 0.06
C GLU A 506 15.72 -8.61 0.56
N LEU A 507 15.24 -7.53 1.18
CA LEU A 507 16.06 -6.49 1.78
C LEU A 507 16.81 -7.01 3.02
N VAL A 508 16.14 -7.72 3.92
CA VAL A 508 16.79 -8.28 5.13
C VAL A 508 17.71 -9.45 4.78
N ALA A 509 17.33 -10.28 3.80
CA ALA A 509 18.11 -11.39 3.26
C ALA A 509 19.11 -10.96 2.17
N LYS A 510 19.46 -9.67 2.07
CA LYS A 510 20.40 -9.14 1.07
C LYS A 510 21.82 -9.57 1.41
N ALA A 511 22.46 -10.30 0.49
CA ALA A 511 23.75 -10.93 0.73
C ALA A 511 24.85 -9.90 1.08
N GLY A 512 25.68 -10.22 2.09
CA GLY A 512 26.76 -9.36 2.58
C GLY A 512 26.30 -8.03 3.21
N GLN A 513 24.99 -7.82 3.40
CA GLN A 513 24.43 -6.60 3.98
C GLN A 513 23.65 -6.92 5.26
N LYS A 514 23.58 -5.96 6.18
CA LYS A 514 22.95 -6.10 7.51
C LYS A 514 21.73 -5.20 7.69
N TRP A 515 21.02 -4.94 6.60
CA TRP A 515 19.83 -4.09 6.60
C TRP A 515 18.72 -4.71 7.45
N HIS A 516 18.19 -3.95 8.41
CA HIS A 516 17.00 -4.33 9.17
C HIS A 516 15.83 -3.40 8.85
N LEU A 517 14.63 -3.82 9.26
CA LEU A 517 13.38 -3.08 9.11
C LEU A 517 12.84 -2.67 10.47
N SER A 518 12.15 -1.52 10.54
CA SER A 518 11.59 -0.99 11.79
C SER A 518 10.18 -0.42 11.62
N TYR A 519 9.37 -0.55 12.65
CA TYR A 519 8.13 0.20 12.82
C TYR A 519 8.41 1.53 13.54
N ILE A 520 7.83 2.64 13.07
CA ILE A 520 8.04 3.99 13.63
C ILE A 520 6.71 4.53 14.15
N LYS A 521 6.42 4.27 15.44
CA LYS A 521 5.19 4.70 16.15
C LYS A 521 4.85 6.20 16.01
N ALA A 522 5.86 7.06 15.91
CA ALA A 522 5.67 8.50 15.78
C ALA A 522 5.15 8.94 14.40
N ALA A 523 5.39 8.13 13.36
CA ALA A 523 4.87 8.39 12.03
C ALA A 523 3.47 7.78 11.90
N LYS A 524 2.47 8.59 11.54
CA LYS A 524 1.09 8.12 11.32
C LYS A 524 0.52 8.56 9.97
N GLY A 525 -0.18 7.66 9.30
CA GLY A 525 -0.94 7.88 8.07
C GLY A 525 -2.40 7.47 8.27
N GLU A 526 -3.31 8.34 7.84
CA GLU A 526 -4.75 8.12 7.91
C GLU A 526 -5.27 7.72 6.51
N THR A 527 -5.95 6.59 6.38
CA THR A 527 -6.48 6.06 5.09
C THR A 527 -7.96 5.72 5.19
N ASP A 528 -8.69 5.83 4.08
CA ASP A 528 -10.03 5.25 3.96
C ASP A 528 -9.99 3.71 3.95
N VAL A 529 -11.15 3.10 4.21
CA VAL A 529 -11.34 1.65 4.32
C VAL A 529 -12.71 1.28 3.71
N PRO A 530 -12.87 0.05 3.16
CA PRO A 530 -14.11 -0.34 2.51
C PRO A 530 -15.34 -0.26 3.43
N GLU A 531 -16.40 0.39 2.96
CA GLU A 531 -17.66 0.49 3.69
C GLU A 531 -18.70 -0.55 3.24
N GLY A 532 -18.54 -1.09 2.02
CA GLY A 532 -19.42 -2.11 1.43
C GLY A 532 -18.85 -3.53 1.48
N ALA A 533 -19.69 -4.52 1.77
CA ALA A 533 -19.29 -5.93 1.81
C ALA A 533 -18.61 -6.45 0.52
N PRO A 534 -19.03 -6.11 -0.73
CA PRO A 534 -18.37 -6.59 -1.94
C PRO A 534 -16.93 -6.09 -2.12
N GLU A 535 -16.67 -4.82 -1.81
CA GLU A 535 -15.32 -4.22 -1.84
C GLU A 535 -14.44 -4.84 -0.76
N PHE A 536 -15.00 -4.96 0.45
CA PHE A 536 -14.33 -5.56 1.60
C PHE A 536 -13.90 -7.01 1.32
N ILE A 537 -14.79 -7.86 0.77
CA ILE A 537 -14.45 -9.23 0.35
C ILE A 537 -13.35 -9.23 -0.73
N SER A 538 -13.43 -8.32 -1.72
CA SER A 538 -12.43 -8.21 -2.79
C SER A 538 -11.04 -7.76 -2.29
N GLN A 539 -10.98 -6.81 -1.35
CA GLN A 539 -9.75 -6.42 -0.66
C GLN A 539 -9.17 -7.61 0.11
N ARG A 540 -10.01 -8.31 0.88
CA ARG A 540 -9.59 -9.41 1.76
C ARG A 540 -9.07 -10.62 0.99
N ARG A 541 -9.66 -10.97 -0.16
CA ARG A 541 -9.10 -11.98 -1.09
C ARG A 541 -7.63 -11.67 -1.41
N ARG A 542 -7.33 -10.45 -1.87
CA ARG A 542 -5.97 -10.04 -2.26
C ARG A 542 -4.99 -10.16 -1.09
N TRP A 543 -5.39 -9.64 0.07
CA TRP A 543 -4.54 -9.63 1.26
C TRP A 543 -4.29 -11.01 1.86
N LEU A 544 -5.32 -11.86 1.94
CA LEU A 544 -5.20 -13.22 2.47
C LEU A 544 -4.32 -14.08 1.55
N ASN A 545 -4.61 -14.10 0.24
CA ASN A 545 -3.85 -14.90 -0.71
C ASN A 545 -2.40 -14.42 -0.85
N GLY A 546 -2.20 -13.10 -1.00
CA GLY A 546 -0.87 -12.50 -1.09
C GLY A 546 -0.04 -12.71 0.19
N SER A 547 -0.64 -12.51 1.37
CA SER A 547 0.06 -12.74 2.63
C SER A 547 0.41 -14.21 2.86
N PHE A 548 -0.47 -15.15 2.49
CA PHE A 548 -0.17 -16.58 2.59
C PHE A 548 0.98 -16.99 1.66
N ALA A 549 0.92 -16.59 0.38
CA ALA A 549 1.94 -16.88 -0.62
C ALA A 549 3.32 -16.29 -0.24
N ALA A 550 3.35 -15.01 0.15
CA ALA A 550 4.59 -14.36 0.56
C ALA A 550 5.15 -14.89 1.88
N SER A 551 4.30 -15.32 2.82
CA SER A 551 4.75 -15.98 4.05
C SER A 551 5.45 -17.29 3.73
N LEU A 552 4.82 -18.18 2.95
CA LEU A 552 5.43 -19.45 2.54
C LEU A 552 6.73 -19.22 1.72
N TYR A 553 6.78 -18.20 0.86
CA TYR A 553 8.02 -17.80 0.19
C TYR A 553 9.15 -17.47 1.17
N SER A 554 8.89 -16.62 2.17
CA SER A 554 9.89 -16.22 3.18
C SER A 554 10.35 -17.40 4.05
N LEU A 555 9.46 -18.34 4.37
CA LEU A 555 9.77 -19.57 5.09
C LEU A 555 10.70 -20.47 4.26
N MET A 556 10.34 -20.76 3.00
CA MET A 556 11.13 -21.61 2.10
C MET A 556 12.53 -21.03 1.81
N HIS A 557 12.64 -19.70 1.73
CA HIS A 557 13.90 -19.03 1.38
C HIS A 557 14.72 -18.59 2.59
N PHE A 558 14.28 -18.87 3.83
CA PHE A 558 14.92 -18.39 5.07
C PHE A 558 16.42 -18.70 5.14
N GLY A 559 16.88 -19.81 4.55
CA GLY A 559 18.31 -20.14 4.44
C GLY A 559 19.19 -19.02 3.83
N ARG A 560 18.61 -18.10 3.05
CA ARG A 560 19.31 -16.92 2.53
C ARG A 560 19.69 -15.89 3.60
N MET A 561 19.03 -15.87 4.76
CA MET A 561 19.39 -15.02 5.89
C MET A 561 20.83 -15.28 6.35
N TYR A 562 21.32 -16.52 6.23
CA TYR A 562 22.72 -16.88 6.52
C TYR A 562 23.75 -16.31 5.52
N LYS A 563 23.31 -15.83 4.34
CA LYS A 563 24.18 -15.12 3.38
C LYS A 563 24.22 -13.61 3.62
N SER A 564 23.41 -13.09 4.56
CA SER A 564 23.43 -11.68 4.97
C SER A 564 24.63 -11.36 5.87
N GLY A 565 24.83 -10.08 6.18
CA GLY A 565 25.82 -9.60 7.15
C GLY A 565 25.30 -9.48 8.59
N HIS A 566 24.16 -10.07 8.93
CA HIS A 566 23.56 -9.97 10.27
C HIS A 566 24.39 -10.71 11.32
N ASN A 567 24.42 -10.17 12.55
CA ASN A 567 25.16 -10.77 13.67
C ASN A 567 24.40 -11.95 14.30
N ILE A 568 25.11 -12.75 15.11
CA ILE A 568 24.57 -13.97 15.75
C ILE A 568 23.32 -13.68 16.60
N VAL A 569 23.32 -12.57 17.35
CA VAL A 569 22.19 -12.18 18.21
C VAL A 569 20.93 -11.89 17.37
N ARG A 570 21.08 -11.19 16.25
CA ARG A 570 19.96 -10.91 15.34
C ARG A 570 19.51 -12.17 14.60
N MET A 571 20.44 -13.02 14.18
CA MET A 571 20.11 -14.32 13.61
C MET A 571 19.33 -15.20 14.58
N PHE A 572 19.65 -15.19 15.87
CA PHE A 572 18.85 -15.88 16.91
C PHE A 572 17.40 -15.37 16.95
N PHE A 573 17.20 -14.05 16.99
CA PHE A 573 15.84 -13.47 16.95
C PHE A 573 15.08 -13.77 15.64
N PHE A 574 15.78 -13.83 14.49
CA PHE A 574 15.16 -14.28 13.24
C PHE A 574 14.70 -15.74 13.28
N HIS A 575 15.34 -16.64 14.06
CA HIS A 575 14.85 -18.00 14.25
C HIS A 575 13.61 -18.05 15.16
N ILE A 576 13.55 -17.22 16.21
CA ILE A 576 12.33 -17.06 17.01
C ILE A 576 11.18 -16.57 16.11
N GLN A 577 11.43 -15.59 15.26
CA GLN A 577 10.43 -15.09 14.31
C GLN A 577 10.04 -16.12 13.25
N LEU A 578 10.99 -16.95 12.77
CA LEU A 578 10.72 -18.06 11.86
C LEU A 578 9.74 -19.05 12.49
N ILE A 579 9.99 -19.50 13.72
CA ILE A 579 9.12 -20.42 14.45
C ILE A 579 7.73 -19.79 14.66
N TYR A 580 7.68 -18.53 15.09
CA TYR A 580 6.43 -17.78 15.22
C TYR A 580 5.66 -17.71 13.89
N ASN A 581 6.31 -17.43 12.77
CA ASN A 581 5.69 -17.38 11.44
C ASN A 581 5.18 -18.75 10.98
N ILE A 582 5.94 -19.83 11.21
CA ILE A 582 5.51 -21.22 10.92
C ILE A 582 4.22 -21.55 11.70
N LEU A 583 4.19 -21.24 12.99
CA LEU A 583 3.00 -21.44 13.82
C LEU A 583 1.82 -20.64 13.28
N ASN A 584 1.97 -19.34 13.00
CA ASN A 584 0.88 -18.53 12.43
C ASN A 584 0.36 -19.10 11.09
N VAL A 585 1.23 -19.62 10.22
CA VAL A 585 0.82 -20.27 8.96
C VAL A 585 0.00 -21.54 9.23
N ILE A 586 0.40 -22.37 10.19
CA ILE A 586 -0.36 -23.57 10.60
C ILE A 586 -1.73 -23.18 11.19
N PHE A 587 -1.78 -22.22 12.12
CA PHE A 587 -3.03 -21.71 12.69
C PHE A 587 -3.95 -21.09 11.63
N THR A 588 -3.40 -20.39 10.64
CA THR A 588 -4.17 -19.85 9.51
C THR A 588 -4.70 -20.97 8.61
N TRP A 589 -3.92 -22.02 8.36
CA TRP A 589 -4.33 -23.14 7.50
C TRP A 589 -5.52 -23.92 8.10
N PHE A 590 -5.48 -24.21 9.39
CA PHE A 590 -6.51 -24.98 10.10
C PHE A 590 -7.60 -24.11 10.77
N SER A 591 -7.68 -22.82 10.45
CA SER A 591 -8.60 -21.89 11.10
C SER A 591 -10.08 -22.27 10.92
N LEU A 592 -10.47 -22.73 9.72
CA LEU A 592 -11.86 -23.09 9.40
C LEU A 592 -12.39 -24.21 10.29
N SER A 593 -11.65 -25.32 10.38
CA SER A 593 -11.99 -26.44 11.27
C SER A 593 -11.87 -26.03 12.74
N SER A 594 -10.84 -25.27 13.11
CA SER A 594 -10.62 -24.82 14.49
C SER A 594 -11.76 -23.94 15.03
N TYR A 595 -12.31 -23.04 14.21
CA TYR A 595 -13.45 -22.19 14.59
C TYR A 595 -14.76 -22.97 14.66
N TYR A 596 -15.00 -23.89 13.72
CA TYR A 596 -16.15 -24.79 13.78
C TYR A 596 -16.10 -25.65 15.05
N LEU A 597 -14.98 -26.33 15.33
CA LEU A 597 -14.79 -27.13 16.54
C LEU A 597 -14.94 -26.28 17.81
N THR A 598 -14.39 -25.07 17.85
CA THR A 598 -14.57 -24.15 19.00
C THR A 598 -16.05 -23.80 19.21
N THR A 599 -16.79 -23.57 18.12
CA THR A 599 -18.23 -23.27 18.14
C THR A 599 -19.04 -24.44 18.70
N THR A 600 -18.83 -25.66 18.17
CA THR A 600 -19.55 -26.85 18.65
C THR A 600 -19.19 -27.17 20.10
N VAL A 601 -17.90 -27.13 20.46
CA VAL A 601 -17.43 -27.44 21.82
C VAL A 601 -18.00 -26.50 22.87
N ILE A 602 -18.09 -25.20 22.60
CA ILE A 602 -18.68 -24.25 23.55
C ILE A 602 -20.21 -24.47 23.66
N MET A 603 -20.89 -24.81 22.57
CA MET A 603 -22.31 -25.21 22.60
C MET A 603 -22.53 -26.47 23.42
N ASP A 604 -21.71 -27.51 23.24
CA ASP A 604 -21.89 -28.80 23.90
C ASP A 604 -21.52 -28.70 25.40
N LEU A 605 -20.41 -28.02 25.74
CA LEU A 605 -19.97 -27.81 27.13
C LEU A 605 -21.00 -27.07 27.99
N VAL A 606 -21.81 -26.19 27.40
CA VAL A 606 -22.83 -25.41 28.13
C VAL A 606 -24.24 -26.00 27.97
N GLY A 607 -24.52 -26.61 26.83
CA GLY A 607 -25.86 -27.02 26.42
C GLY A 607 -26.17 -28.52 26.50
N THR A 608 -25.20 -29.38 26.79
CA THR A 608 -25.44 -30.81 27.00
C THR A 608 -25.58 -31.11 28.50
N PRO A 609 -26.75 -31.58 28.99
CA PRO A 609 -26.92 -31.93 30.40
C PRO A 609 -26.12 -33.18 30.76
N VAL A 610 -25.51 -33.20 31.94
CA VAL A 610 -24.70 -34.33 32.44
C VAL A 610 -25.24 -34.80 33.79
N PRO A 611 -25.73 -36.05 33.91
CA PRO A 611 -26.16 -36.62 35.19
C PRO A 611 -25.01 -36.69 36.20
N ALA A 612 -25.34 -36.54 37.49
CA ALA A 612 -24.37 -36.73 38.56
C ALA A 612 -23.79 -38.15 38.55
N SER A 613 -22.47 -38.25 38.71
CA SER A 613 -21.74 -39.52 38.80
C SER A 613 -20.58 -39.40 39.79
N ASN A 614 -19.92 -40.51 40.11
CA ASN A 614 -18.78 -40.55 41.05
C ASN A 614 -17.60 -39.66 40.63
N THR A 615 -17.55 -39.20 39.37
CA THR A 615 -16.47 -38.39 38.80
C THR A 615 -16.92 -37.04 38.24
N SER A 616 -18.23 -36.77 38.16
CA SER A 616 -18.78 -35.56 37.53
C SER A 616 -19.99 -35.03 38.32
N ALA A 617 -19.98 -33.74 38.65
CA ALA A 617 -21.12 -33.07 39.27
C ALA A 617 -22.31 -32.96 38.30
N LEU A 618 -23.53 -32.80 38.84
CA LEU A 618 -24.73 -32.53 38.06
C LEU A 618 -24.58 -31.22 37.26
N HIS A 619 -24.76 -31.29 35.94
CA HIS A 619 -24.70 -30.12 35.06
C HIS A 619 -26.00 -30.00 34.26
N HIS A 620 -26.67 -28.86 34.41
CA HIS A 620 -27.88 -28.51 33.66
C HIS A 620 -27.53 -27.65 32.44
N ALA A 621 -28.25 -27.84 31.35
CA ALA A 621 -28.07 -27.11 30.11
C ALA A 621 -28.58 -25.67 30.19
N TRP A 622 -27.82 -24.74 29.62
CA TRP A 622 -28.11 -23.30 29.67
C TRP A 622 -28.04 -22.67 28.27
N PRO A 623 -28.92 -21.71 27.88
CA PRO A 623 -29.83 -20.94 28.73
C PRO A 623 -31.28 -21.43 28.83
N PHE A 624 -31.72 -22.36 27.99
CA PHE A 624 -33.14 -22.71 27.83
C PHE A 624 -33.55 -24.00 28.58
N GLY A 625 -32.69 -24.50 29.48
CA GLY A 625 -32.90 -25.74 30.23
C GLY A 625 -32.60 -27.01 29.42
N ASP A 626 -32.69 -28.15 30.11
CA ASP A 626 -32.18 -29.47 29.68
C ASP A 626 -32.83 -30.01 28.39
N THR A 627 -34.06 -29.60 28.07
CA THR A 627 -34.78 -30.07 26.87
C THR A 627 -34.58 -29.18 25.66
N VAL A 628 -34.66 -27.85 25.82
CA VAL A 628 -34.67 -26.91 24.68
C VAL A 628 -33.26 -26.57 24.22
N THR A 629 -32.30 -26.46 25.15
CA THR A 629 -30.93 -26.06 24.82
C THR A 629 -30.21 -27.04 23.87
N PRO A 630 -30.25 -28.38 24.08
CA PRO A 630 -29.60 -29.31 23.15
C PRO A 630 -30.19 -29.23 21.74
N ILE A 631 -31.52 -29.11 21.62
CA ILE A 631 -32.22 -29.01 20.34
C ILE A 631 -31.84 -27.70 19.63
N PHE A 632 -31.85 -26.57 20.36
CA PHE A 632 -31.45 -25.27 19.81
C PHE A 632 -30.00 -25.27 19.33
N ASN A 633 -29.09 -25.85 20.11
CA ASN A 633 -27.68 -25.98 19.74
C ASN A 633 -27.50 -26.84 18.49
N ALA A 634 -28.14 -28.01 18.42
CA ALA A 634 -28.09 -28.86 17.24
C ALA A 634 -28.59 -28.13 15.99
N VAL A 635 -29.71 -27.40 16.07
CA VAL A 635 -30.23 -26.59 14.96
C VAL A 635 -29.20 -25.52 14.54
N LEU A 636 -28.58 -24.80 15.48
CA LEU A 636 -27.54 -23.81 15.14
C LEU A 636 -26.28 -24.44 14.54
N GLN A 637 -25.86 -25.63 14.99
CA GLN A 637 -24.71 -26.35 14.44
C GLN A 637 -24.95 -26.78 12.98
N TYR A 638 -26.13 -27.34 12.68
CA TYR A 638 -26.52 -27.68 11.30
C TYR A 638 -26.67 -26.43 10.43
N LEU A 639 -27.26 -25.36 10.95
CA LEU A 639 -27.42 -24.09 10.24
C LEU A 639 -26.07 -23.44 9.92
N TYR A 640 -25.12 -23.46 10.86
CA TYR A 640 -23.73 -23.02 10.65
C TYR A 640 -23.08 -23.80 9.50
N LEU A 641 -23.17 -25.14 9.54
CA LEU A 641 -22.57 -26.00 8.52
C LEU A 641 -23.20 -25.77 7.14
N ALA A 642 -24.53 -25.65 7.06
CA ALA A 642 -25.24 -25.32 5.84
C ALA A 642 -24.79 -23.97 5.25
N PHE A 643 -24.58 -22.95 6.10
CA PHE A 643 -24.09 -21.64 5.65
C PHE A 643 -22.60 -21.64 5.27
N VAL A 644 -21.77 -22.49 5.88
CA VAL A 644 -20.38 -22.72 5.42
C VAL A 644 -20.38 -23.36 4.03
N ILE A 645 -21.20 -24.41 3.81
CA ILE A 645 -21.37 -25.03 2.49
C ILE A 645 -21.86 -24.00 1.46
N LEU A 646 -22.82 -23.14 1.83
CA LEU A 646 -23.27 -22.03 0.99
C LEU A 646 -22.12 -21.08 0.60
N GLN A 647 -21.16 -20.81 1.49
CA GLN A 647 -20.00 -19.97 1.13
C GLN A 647 -19.12 -20.64 0.07
N PHE A 648 -18.93 -21.96 0.11
CA PHE A 648 -18.21 -22.67 -0.96
C PHE A 648 -18.96 -22.58 -2.30
N ILE A 649 -20.29 -22.77 -2.30
CA ILE A 649 -21.12 -22.63 -3.51
C ILE A 649 -21.03 -21.20 -4.08
N LEU A 650 -21.18 -20.18 -3.22
CA LEU A 650 -21.10 -18.77 -3.63
C LEU A 650 -19.70 -18.39 -4.13
N ALA A 651 -18.64 -18.85 -3.46
CA ALA A 651 -17.26 -18.51 -3.80
C ALA A 651 -16.77 -19.15 -5.11
N LEU A 652 -17.35 -20.28 -5.51
CA LEU A 652 -17.05 -20.96 -6.78
C LEU A 652 -17.92 -20.44 -7.93
N GLY A 653 -19.19 -20.11 -7.67
CA GLY A 653 -20.16 -19.74 -8.72
C GLY A 653 -20.33 -18.24 -8.99
N ASN A 654 -20.17 -17.38 -7.98
CA ASN A 654 -20.62 -15.97 -8.06
C ASN A 654 -19.59 -14.94 -7.58
N ARG A 655 -19.53 -13.80 -8.28
CA ARG A 655 -18.81 -12.61 -7.78
C ARG A 655 -19.62 -11.93 -6.65
N PRO A 656 -18.97 -11.39 -5.60
CA PRO A 656 -19.67 -10.74 -4.48
C PRO A 656 -20.60 -9.59 -4.87
N LYS A 657 -20.27 -8.82 -5.92
CA LYS A 657 -21.16 -7.76 -6.44
C LYS A 657 -22.50 -8.31 -6.96
N GLY A 658 -22.51 -9.49 -7.59
CA GLY A 658 -23.71 -10.12 -8.16
C GLY A 658 -24.60 -10.84 -7.14
N SER A 659 -24.12 -11.06 -5.91
CA SER A 659 -24.82 -11.84 -4.86
C SER A 659 -24.80 -11.13 -3.50
N LYS A 660 -24.79 -9.79 -3.53
CA LYS A 660 -24.64 -8.91 -2.36
C LYS A 660 -25.55 -9.29 -1.18
N TRP A 661 -26.83 -9.56 -1.44
CA TRP A 661 -27.80 -9.91 -0.38
C TRP A 661 -27.49 -11.26 0.27
N THR A 662 -27.13 -12.30 -0.48
CA THR A 662 -26.80 -13.62 0.08
C THR A 662 -25.56 -13.57 0.97
N TYR A 663 -24.56 -12.78 0.58
CA TYR A 663 -23.42 -12.49 1.46
C TYR A 663 -23.87 -11.74 2.72
N ILE A 664 -24.67 -10.66 2.63
CA ILE A 664 -25.17 -9.91 3.80
C ILE A 664 -25.96 -10.82 4.76
N THR A 665 -26.84 -11.68 4.27
CA THR A 665 -27.57 -12.66 5.10
C THR A 665 -26.60 -13.61 5.82
N SER A 666 -25.55 -14.06 5.14
CA SER A 666 -24.51 -14.91 5.72
C SER A 666 -23.72 -14.17 6.82
N TYR A 667 -23.38 -12.89 6.62
CA TYR A 667 -22.74 -12.03 7.63
C TYR A 667 -23.60 -11.93 8.89
N VAL A 668 -24.90 -11.66 8.74
CA VAL A 668 -25.83 -11.52 9.87
C VAL A 668 -25.99 -12.85 10.61
N LEU A 669 -26.11 -13.96 9.91
CA LEU A 669 -26.27 -15.28 10.53
C LEU A 669 -25.02 -15.73 11.30
N PHE A 670 -23.82 -15.60 10.72
CA PHE A 670 -22.59 -15.89 11.44
C PHE A 670 -22.35 -14.96 12.63
N ALA A 671 -22.78 -13.69 12.54
CA ALA A 671 -22.76 -12.76 13.67
C ALA A 671 -23.73 -13.16 14.79
N MET A 672 -24.96 -13.60 14.47
CA MET A 672 -25.92 -14.08 15.48
C MET A 672 -25.43 -15.34 16.20
N ILE A 673 -24.87 -16.31 15.47
CA ILE A 673 -24.29 -17.51 16.08
C ILE A 673 -23.06 -17.13 16.93
N GLN A 674 -22.21 -16.21 16.46
CA GLN A 674 -21.07 -15.74 17.24
C GLN A 674 -21.50 -14.99 18.51
N ALA A 675 -22.55 -14.17 18.46
CA ALA A 675 -23.11 -13.53 19.64
C ALA A 675 -23.55 -14.56 20.69
N TYR A 676 -24.21 -15.64 20.24
CA TYR A 676 -24.60 -16.74 21.12
C TYR A 676 -23.38 -17.45 21.73
N ILE A 677 -22.35 -17.78 20.94
CA ILE A 677 -21.08 -18.33 21.43
C ILE A 677 -20.40 -17.40 22.46
N LEU A 678 -20.40 -16.08 22.24
CA LEU A 678 -19.84 -15.13 23.19
C LEU A 678 -20.60 -15.14 24.52
N ILE A 679 -21.94 -15.23 24.48
CA ILE A 679 -22.79 -15.34 25.69
C ILE A 679 -22.50 -16.65 26.43
N LEU A 680 -22.41 -17.80 25.73
CA LEU A 680 -22.04 -19.09 26.32
C LEU A 680 -20.61 -19.05 26.92
N SER A 681 -19.68 -18.36 26.26
CA SER A 681 -18.30 -18.19 26.73
C SER A 681 -18.24 -17.35 28.02
N VAL A 682 -19.04 -16.28 28.12
CA VAL A 682 -19.18 -15.49 29.34
C VAL A 682 -19.81 -16.33 30.46
N TYR A 683 -20.80 -17.17 30.16
CA TYR A 683 -21.37 -18.11 31.13
C TYR A 683 -20.32 -19.09 31.67
N LEU A 684 -19.50 -19.71 30.80
CA LEU A 684 -18.38 -20.57 31.22
C LEU A 684 -17.39 -19.84 32.12
N VAL A 685 -17.03 -18.59 31.79
CA VAL A 685 -16.16 -17.73 32.61
C VAL A 685 -16.78 -17.45 33.98
N VAL A 686 -18.07 -17.09 34.04
CA VAL A 686 -18.78 -16.84 35.31
C VAL A 686 -18.87 -18.10 36.17
N GLN A 687 -19.09 -19.27 35.56
CA GLN A 687 -19.07 -20.55 36.29
C GLN A 687 -17.66 -20.90 36.81
N ALA A 688 -16.61 -20.63 36.02
CA ALA A 688 -15.23 -20.83 36.45
C ALA A 688 -14.88 -20.02 37.71
N PHE A 689 -15.38 -18.78 37.81
CA PHE A 689 -15.15 -17.89 38.97
C PHE A 689 -15.90 -18.29 40.26
N LYS A 690 -16.85 -19.24 40.23
CA LYS A 690 -17.57 -19.68 41.44
C LYS A 690 -16.74 -20.56 42.37
N ILE A 691 -15.65 -21.12 41.87
CA ILE A 691 -14.67 -21.89 42.63
C ILE A 691 -13.39 -21.03 42.66
N PRO A 692 -12.72 -20.84 43.82
CA PRO A 692 -11.54 -20.00 43.90
C PRO A 692 -10.43 -20.46 42.95
N ILE A 693 -9.79 -19.52 42.25
CA ILE A 693 -8.73 -19.82 41.28
C ILE A 693 -7.54 -20.53 41.94
N ALA A 694 -7.26 -20.23 43.23
CA ALA A 694 -6.23 -20.92 44.01
C ALA A 694 -6.51 -22.43 44.21
N ASP A 695 -7.78 -22.83 44.27
CA ASP A 695 -8.18 -24.24 44.38
C ASP A 695 -8.17 -24.95 43.01
N GLN A 696 -8.18 -24.18 41.91
CA GLN A 696 -8.14 -24.67 40.53
C GLN A 696 -6.72 -24.74 39.95
N ILE A 697 -5.78 -23.91 40.43
CA ILE A 697 -4.44 -23.75 39.85
C ILE A 697 -3.36 -23.80 40.94
N LYS A 698 -2.65 -24.93 41.04
CA LYS A 698 -1.52 -25.11 41.95
C LYS A 698 -0.24 -24.56 41.31
N LEU A 699 0.22 -23.40 41.79
CA LEU A 699 1.39 -22.69 41.26
C LEU A 699 2.69 -22.93 42.06
N ASP A 700 2.66 -23.84 43.03
CA ASP A 700 3.71 -24.02 44.05
C ASP A 700 5.10 -24.37 43.48
N ASN A 701 5.16 -24.95 42.28
CA ASN A 701 6.38 -25.29 41.55
C ASN A 701 6.10 -25.36 40.05
N ALA A 702 7.13 -25.18 39.20
CA ALA A 702 6.99 -25.22 37.75
C ALA A 702 6.38 -26.54 37.22
N ALA A 703 6.71 -27.68 37.83
CA ALA A 703 6.11 -28.98 37.50
C ALA A 703 4.62 -29.05 37.87
N ASN A 704 4.25 -28.62 39.08
CA ASN A 704 2.84 -28.56 39.52
C ASN A 704 2.03 -27.58 38.68
N ALA A 705 2.63 -26.45 38.28
CA ALA A 705 2.01 -25.51 37.36
C ALA A 705 1.80 -26.16 35.97
N MET A 706 2.79 -26.86 35.42
CA MET A 706 2.61 -27.61 34.17
C MET A 706 1.54 -28.71 34.29
N GLU A 707 1.50 -29.45 35.39
CA GLU A 707 0.48 -30.47 35.64
C GLU A 707 -0.92 -29.87 35.87
N SER A 708 -1.02 -28.71 36.53
CA SER A 708 -2.28 -28.01 36.73
C SER A 708 -2.79 -27.32 35.46
N LEU A 709 -1.88 -26.94 34.54
CA LEU A 709 -2.19 -26.32 33.25
C LEU A 709 -2.54 -27.37 32.18
N PHE A 710 -1.80 -28.48 32.11
CA PHE A 710 -1.93 -29.51 31.05
C PHE A 710 -2.61 -30.80 31.52
N GLY A 711 -2.79 -31.00 32.83
CA GLY A 711 -3.50 -32.13 33.44
C GLY A 711 -5.03 -31.99 33.42
N GLY A 712 -5.70 -33.10 33.73
CA GLY A 712 -7.12 -33.27 33.46
C GLY A 712 -8.08 -32.42 34.28
N THR A 713 -7.70 -32.06 35.52
CA THR A 713 -8.64 -31.71 36.60
C THR A 713 -9.06 -30.23 36.68
N GLY A 714 -8.27 -29.29 36.13
CA GLY A 714 -8.49 -27.84 36.27
C GLY A 714 -9.13 -27.13 35.06
N ALA A 715 -9.97 -27.81 34.27
CA ALA A 715 -10.33 -27.35 32.92
C ALA A 715 -10.88 -25.90 32.83
N ALA A 716 -11.76 -25.49 33.75
CA ALA A 716 -12.39 -24.17 33.71
C ALA A 716 -11.43 -23.02 34.05
N GLY A 717 -10.62 -23.16 35.12
CA GLY A 717 -9.62 -22.15 35.51
C GLY A 717 -8.50 -21.99 34.49
N VAL A 718 -8.13 -23.07 33.82
CA VAL A 718 -7.15 -23.08 32.73
C VAL A 718 -7.66 -22.30 31.50
N ILE A 719 -8.90 -22.56 31.09
CA ILE A 719 -9.56 -21.81 30.01
C ILE A 719 -9.65 -20.32 30.37
N LEU A 720 -10.00 -20.01 31.61
CA LEU A 720 -10.07 -18.64 32.13
C LEU A 720 -8.73 -17.91 32.03
N VAL A 721 -7.63 -18.52 32.48
CA VAL A 721 -6.29 -17.92 32.38
C VAL A 721 -5.88 -17.71 30.92
N ALA A 722 -6.18 -18.64 30.01
CA ALA A 722 -5.89 -18.45 28.59
C ALA A 722 -6.69 -17.28 27.98
N LEU A 723 -7.99 -17.17 28.25
CA LEU A 723 -8.84 -16.08 27.76
C LEU A 723 -8.45 -14.71 28.33
N ILE A 724 -8.17 -14.65 29.64
CA ILE A 724 -7.65 -13.43 30.29
C ILE A 724 -6.29 -13.06 29.71
N THR A 725 -5.42 -14.03 29.42
CA THR A 725 -4.13 -13.77 28.76
C THR A 725 -4.32 -13.20 27.35
N ILE A 726 -5.18 -13.79 26.53
CA ILE A 726 -5.39 -13.34 25.14
C ILE A 726 -5.95 -11.91 25.10
N TYR A 727 -7.08 -11.66 25.77
CA TYR A 727 -7.76 -10.35 25.68
C TYR A 727 -7.23 -9.32 26.68
N GLY A 728 -6.80 -9.74 27.86
CA GLY A 728 -6.20 -8.87 28.87
C GLY A 728 -4.86 -8.30 28.42
N LEU A 729 -4.03 -9.07 27.70
CA LEU A 729 -2.81 -8.53 27.08
C LEU A 729 -3.11 -7.52 25.96
N TYR A 730 -4.23 -7.66 25.23
CA TYR A 730 -4.65 -6.63 24.27
C TYR A 730 -5.02 -5.33 24.98
N PHE A 731 -5.85 -5.38 26.02
CA PHE A 731 -6.15 -4.19 26.84
C PHE A 731 -4.89 -3.57 27.43
N LEU A 732 -4.04 -4.36 28.08
CA LEU A 732 -2.80 -3.90 28.71
C LEU A 732 -1.85 -3.27 27.70
N ALA A 733 -1.65 -3.89 26.54
CA ALA A 733 -0.83 -3.33 25.46
C ALA A 733 -1.40 -2.01 24.94
N SER A 734 -2.71 -1.91 24.71
CA SER A 734 -3.34 -0.69 24.20
C SER A 734 -3.31 0.47 25.21
N PHE A 735 -3.41 0.19 26.52
CA PHE A 735 -3.16 1.19 27.56
C PHE A 735 -1.67 1.60 27.62
N MET A 736 -0.73 0.65 27.61
CA MET A 736 0.71 0.94 27.56
C MET A 736 1.11 1.68 26.27
N TYR A 737 0.39 1.48 25.18
CA TYR A 737 0.58 2.19 23.93
C TYR A 737 0.00 3.62 23.95
N LEU A 738 -0.78 3.98 24.98
CA LEU A 738 -1.51 5.24 25.11
C LEU A 738 -2.58 5.45 24.01
N ASP A 739 -3.21 4.38 23.55
CA ASP A 739 -4.35 4.42 22.60
C ASP A 739 -5.37 3.29 22.87
N PRO A 740 -6.11 3.33 24.00
CA PRO A 740 -6.99 2.24 24.40
C PRO A 740 -8.35 2.24 23.69
N TRP A 741 -8.73 3.31 22.97
CA TRP A 741 -10.12 3.56 22.57
C TRP A 741 -10.74 2.48 21.66
N HIS A 742 -9.93 1.90 20.78
CA HIS A 742 -10.35 0.82 19.90
C HIS A 742 -10.82 -0.45 20.65
N MET A 743 -10.37 -0.65 21.90
CA MET A 743 -10.84 -1.74 22.76
C MET A 743 -12.29 -1.54 23.24
N PHE A 744 -12.82 -0.32 23.19
CA PHE A 744 -14.18 -0.01 23.62
C PHE A 744 -15.16 0.12 22.44
N HIS A 745 -14.76 0.82 21.37
CA HIS A 745 -15.67 1.09 20.24
C HIS A 745 -15.55 0.11 19.07
N SER A 746 -14.41 -0.59 18.92
CA SER A 746 -14.11 -1.42 17.74
C SER A 746 -14.04 -2.92 18.09
N PHE A 747 -13.48 -3.27 19.24
CA PHE A 747 -13.36 -4.66 19.72
C PHE A 747 -14.68 -5.43 19.81
N PRO A 748 -15.83 -4.86 20.28
CA PRO A 748 -17.09 -5.60 20.32
C PRO A 748 -17.55 -6.07 18.93
N TYR A 749 -17.38 -5.21 17.90
CA TYR A 749 -17.70 -5.58 16.51
C TYR A 749 -16.72 -6.64 15.98
N TYR A 750 -15.42 -6.55 16.32
CA TYR A 750 -14.43 -7.57 15.96
C TYR A 750 -14.80 -8.95 16.52
N MET A 751 -15.11 -9.02 17.82
CA MET A 751 -15.53 -10.26 18.48
C MET A 751 -16.80 -10.85 17.87
N LEU A 752 -17.75 -10.00 17.47
CA LEU A 752 -19.01 -10.40 16.83
C LEU A 752 -18.84 -10.93 15.40
N LEU A 753 -17.90 -10.38 14.63
CA LEU A 753 -17.69 -10.73 13.21
C LEU A 753 -16.51 -11.68 12.97
N MET A 754 -15.92 -12.23 14.03
CA MET A 754 -14.76 -13.12 13.95
C MET A 754 -15.07 -14.43 13.18
N SER A 755 -16.25 -15.02 13.38
CA SER A 755 -16.75 -16.18 12.62
C SER A 755 -16.89 -15.87 11.12
N THR A 756 -17.45 -14.72 10.79
CA THR A 756 -17.63 -14.21 9.42
C THR A 756 -16.28 -14.07 8.69
N TYR A 757 -15.24 -13.62 9.38
CA TYR A 757 -13.89 -13.51 8.81
C TYR A 757 -13.36 -14.87 8.35
N ILE A 758 -13.53 -15.91 9.15
CA ILE A 758 -13.05 -17.26 8.80
C ILE A 758 -13.97 -17.90 7.76
N ASN A 759 -15.28 -17.96 8.02
CA ASN A 759 -16.21 -18.72 7.20
C ASN A 759 -16.51 -18.09 5.84
N ILE A 760 -16.50 -16.75 5.72
CA ILE A 760 -16.75 -16.06 4.46
C ILE A 760 -15.44 -15.66 3.79
N LEU A 761 -14.57 -14.89 4.48
CA LEU A 761 -13.42 -14.29 3.81
C LEU A 761 -12.36 -15.31 3.44
N MET A 762 -12.01 -16.26 4.33
CA MET A 762 -11.01 -17.28 4.01
C MET A 762 -11.52 -18.28 2.99
N VAL A 763 -12.76 -18.76 3.13
CA VAL A 763 -13.40 -19.61 2.10
C VAL A 763 -13.41 -18.90 0.76
N TYR A 764 -13.84 -17.64 0.68
CA TYR A 764 -13.84 -16.87 -0.56
C TYR A 764 -12.43 -16.69 -1.13
N ALA A 765 -11.43 -16.37 -0.30
CA ALA A 765 -10.06 -16.13 -0.71
C ALA A 765 -9.40 -17.39 -1.32
N PHE A 766 -9.45 -18.53 -0.62
CA PHE A 766 -8.88 -19.79 -1.10
C PHE A 766 -9.60 -20.31 -2.36
N ASN A 767 -10.93 -20.24 -2.42
CA ASN A 767 -11.69 -20.58 -3.62
C ASN A 767 -11.44 -19.61 -4.81
N ASN A 768 -10.86 -18.44 -4.56
CA ASN A 768 -10.50 -17.48 -5.60
C ASN A 768 -8.99 -17.30 -5.81
N TRP A 769 -8.18 -18.31 -5.46
CA TRP A 769 -6.72 -18.32 -5.69
C TRP A 769 -6.31 -18.19 -7.17
N HIS A 770 -7.14 -18.68 -8.09
CA HIS A 770 -6.98 -18.53 -9.53
C HIS A 770 -7.12 -17.07 -10.01
N ASP A 771 -7.80 -16.22 -9.24
CA ASP A 771 -7.96 -14.81 -9.56
C ASP A 771 -6.76 -14.04 -8.98
N VAL A 772 -5.91 -13.54 -9.87
CA VAL A 772 -4.78 -12.63 -9.56
C VAL A 772 -5.02 -11.22 -10.11
N SER A 773 -6.28 -10.88 -10.41
CA SER A 773 -6.64 -9.53 -10.84
C SER A 773 -6.52 -8.54 -9.68
N TRP A 774 -5.97 -7.36 -9.99
CA TRP A 774 -5.86 -6.24 -9.06
C TRP A 774 -7.18 -5.48 -8.84
N GLY A 775 -8.29 -5.93 -9.42
CA GLY A 775 -9.60 -5.25 -9.36
C GLY A 775 -9.70 -3.99 -10.22
N THR A 776 -8.64 -3.63 -10.95
CA THR A 776 -8.55 -2.42 -11.78
C THR A 776 -8.89 -2.74 -13.24
N LYS A 777 -10.13 -2.37 -13.62
CA LYS A 777 -10.79 -2.74 -14.87
C LYS A 777 -10.10 -2.11 -16.08
N GLY A 778 -9.48 -2.96 -16.91
CA GLY A 778 -8.92 -2.57 -18.20
C GLY A 778 -10.04 -2.29 -19.21
N SER A 779 -9.87 -1.23 -19.99
CA SER A 779 -10.76 -0.87 -21.09
C SER A 779 -9.95 0.00 -22.03
N ASP A 780 -9.35 -0.57 -23.06
CA ASP A 780 -8.54 0.18 -24.02
C ASP A 780 -9.47 0.91 -25.01
N LYS A 781 -9.47 2.24 -24.98
CA LYS A 781 -10.05 3.07 -26.07
C LYS A 781 -9.11 4.23 -26.36
N ASN A 782 -8.34 4.08 -27.44
CA ASN A 782 -7.43 5.11 -27.94
C ASN A 782 -8.20 6.33 -28.48
N ASP A 783 -8.39 7.36 -27.66
CA ASP A 783 -8.80 8.68 -28.15
C ASP A 783 -7.59 9.46 -28.73
N ALA A 784 -7.87 10.26 -29.76
CA ALA A 784 -6.83 10.81 -30.64
C ALA A 784 -6.05 11.99 -30.02
N LEU A 785 -4.90 11.69 -29.40
CA LEU A 785 -3.88 12.68 -28.99
C LEU A 785 -3.02 13.17 -30.18
N PRO A 786 -2.52 14.42 -30.15
CA PRO A 786 -1.67 14.98 -31.21
C PRO A 786 -0.23 14.45 -31.19
N SER A 787 0.35 14.24 -32.38
CA SER A 787 1.73 13.77 -32.60
C SER A 787 2.73 14.93 -32.74
N ALA A 788 3.96 14.77 -32.23
CA ALA A 788 5.05 15.72 -32.45
C ALA A 788 5.90 15.31 -33.68
N GLN A 789 5.69 16.01 -34.80
CA GLN A 789 6.42 15.79 -36.04
C GLN A 789 7.73 16.59 -36.08
N VAL A 790 8.79 15.95 -36.57
CA VAL A 790 10.14 16.52 -36.65
C VAL A 790 10.35 17.23 -37.99
N THR A 791 11.02 18.39 -37.96
CA THR A 791 11.53 19.08 -39.14
C THR A 791 13.03 19.37 -39.01
N LYS A 792 13.73 19.46 -40.14
CA LYS A 792 15.16 19.82 -40.17
C LYS A 792 15.33 21.34 -39.99
N GLY A 793 16.13 21.74 -39.01
CA GLY A 793 16.54 23.13 -38.81
C GLY A 793 17.64 23.60 -39.79
N GLU A 794 17.93 24.90 -39.78
CA GLU A 794 18.88 25.57 -40.69
C GLU A 794 20.36 25.15 -40.53
N LYS A 795 20.66 24.20 -39.64
CA LYS A 795 22.00 23.68 -39.34
C LYS A 795 22.04 22.15 -39.18
N ASP A 796 21.15 21.43 -39.89
CA ASP A 796 20.95 19.97 -39.77
C ASP A 796 20.55 19.50 -38.34
N GLU A 797 20.07 20.43 -37.50
CA GLU A 797 19.58 20.12 -36.15
C GLU A 797 18.14 19.60 -36.19
N VAL A 798 17.86 18.60 -35.34
CA VAL A 798 16.54 17.96 -35.22
C VAL A 798 15.63 18.81 -34.35
N VAL A 799 14.54 19.31 -34.92
CA VAL A 799 13.68 20.34 -34.33
C VAL A 799 12.20 19.93 -34.42
N VAL A 800 11.41 20.28 -33.40
CA VAL A 800 9.95 20.17 -33.39
C VAL A 800 9.35 21.57 -33.41
N GLU A 801 8.34 21.80 -34.24
CA GLU A 801 7.57 23.04 -34.24
C GLU A 801 6.45 22.98 -33.19
N GLU A 802 6.54 23.82 -32.17
CA GLU A 802 5.61 23.86 -31.05
C GLU A 802 4.84 25.18 -31.04
N ILE A 803 3.54 25.14 -30.71
CA ILE A 803 2.70 26.33 -30.63
C ILE A 803 3.08 27.20 -29.41
N GLU A 804 3.32 28.49 -29.66
CA GLU A 804 3.56 29.51 -28.64
C GLU A 804 2.29 30.35 -28.45
N LYS A 805 1.62 30.15 -27.30
CA LYS A 805 0.40 30.88 -26.94
C LYS A 805 0.74 32.19 -26.21
N PRO A 806 0.07 33.32 -26.52
CA PRO A 806 0.14 34.54 -25.72
C PRO A 806 -0.28 34.30 -24.26
N GLN A 807 0.36 35.01 -23.32
CA GLN A 807 0.07 34.89 -21.88
C GLN A 807 -1.41 35.15 -21.54
N GLU A 808 -2.08 36.05 -22.25
CA GLU A 808 -3.50 36.37 -22.04
C GLU A 808 -4.43 35.18 -22.35
N ASP A 809 -4.17 34.45 -23.44
CA ASP A 809 -4.95 33.25 -23.79
C ASP A 809 -4.69 32.11 -22.78
N ILE A 810 -3.46 31.98 -22.27
CA ILE A 810 -3.11 31.04 -21.19
C ILE A 810 -3.87 31.38 -19.91
N ASP A 811 -3.92 32.66 -19.53
CA ASP A 811 -4.58 33.12 -18.31
C ASP A 811 -6.11 32.96 -18.37
N GLN A 812 -6.73 33.12 -19.55
CA GLN A 812 -8.17 32.84 -19.76
C GLN A 812 -8.52 31.35 -19.69
N MET A 813 -7.71 30.47 -20.31
CA MET A 813 -7.90 29.01 -20.19
C MET A 813 -7.72 28.54 -18.74
N PHE A 814 -6.80 29.15 -17.99
CA PHE A 814 -6.60 28.89 -16.57
C PHE A 814 -7.83 29.25 -15.73
N GLU A 815 -8.47 30.40 -15.95
CA GLU A 815 -9.66 30.79 -15.17
C GLU A 815 -10.81 29.77 -15.34
N GLN A 816 -11.05 29.30 -16.56
CA GLN A 816 -12.05 28.25 -16.81
C GLN A 816 -11.71 26.93 -16.09
N THR A 817 -10.43 26.55 -16.12
CA THR A 817 -9.90 25.35 -15.44
C THR A 817 -10.09 25.41 -13.93
N VAL A 818 -9.78 26.56 -13.30
CA VAL A 818 -10.00 26.79 -11.87
C VAL A 818 -11.49 26.74 -11.51
N ARG A 819 -12.38 27.32 -12.32
CA ARG A 819 -13.83 27.25 -12.09
C ARG A 819 -14.37 25.81 -12.14
N ARG A 820 -13.83 24.94 -13.01
CA ARG A 820 -14.17 23.49 -13.04
C ARG A 820 -13.63 22.74 -11.83
N ALA A 821 -12.38 22.99 -11.43
CA ALA A 821 -11.74 22.33 -10.29
C ALA A 821 -12.58 22.46 -8.99
N LEU A 822 -13.29 23.58 -8.83
CA LEU A 822 -14.12 23.89 -7.66
C LEU A 822 -15.53 23.25 -7.64
N ALA A 823 -15.95 22.51 -8.69
CA ALA A 823 -17.28 21.90 -8.75
C ALA A 823 -17.43 20.62 -7.87
N PRO A 824 -18.66 20.24 -7.43
CA PRO A 824 -18.88 19.00 -6.67
C PRO A 824 -18.63 17.71 -7.48
N TYR A 825 -18.32 16.61 -6.79
CA TYR A 825 -17.94 15.31 -7.38
C TYR A 825 -19.13 14.31 -7.47
N LYS A 826 -19.05 13.34 -8.40
CA LYS A 826 -20.01 12.24 -8.59
C LYS A 826 -19.28 10.99 -9.14
N GLU A 827 -19.67 9.81 -8.66
CA GLU A 827 -19.05 8.49 -8.96
C GLU A 827 -19.73 7.72 -10.10
N GLU A 828 -18.98 6.88 -10.84
CA GLU A 828 -19.48 5.96 -11.88
C GLU A 828 -18.80 4.58 -11.83
N GLU A 829 -19.53 3.50 -12.18
CA GLU A 829 -18.99 2.12 -12.26
C GLU A 829 -18.93 1.58 -13.71
N ALA A 830 -17.76 1.04 -14.12
CA ALA A 830 -17.58 0.36 -15.41
C ALA A 830 -17.55 -1.21 -15.29
N PRO A 831 -17.74 -1.99 -16.37
CA PRO A 831 -17.73 -3.47 -16.37
C PRO A 831 -16.33 -4.12 -16.53
N GLU A 832 -16.23 -5.46 -16.42
CA GLU A 832 -14.99 -6.26 -16.60
C GLU A 832 -15.14 -7.37 -17.64
N THR A 833 -14.03 -7.73 -18.30
CA THR A 833 -13.88 -8.93 -19.15
C THR A 833 -12.63 -9.74 -18.73
N LYS A 834 -12.57 -11.03 -19.10
CA LYS A 834 -11.51 -11.99 -18.76
C LYS A 834 -11.35 -13.07 -19.85
N GLU A 835 -10.13 -13.38 -20.28
CA GLU A 835 -9.78 -14.64 -20.96
C GLU A 835 -8.33 -15.07 -20.66
N LEU A 836 -8.12 -15.96 -19.67
CA LEU A 836 -6.86 -16.72 -19.44
C LEU A 836 -7.00 -17.76 -18.29
N GLU A 837 -8.19 -18.32 -18.06
CA GLU A 837 -8.53 -18.85 -16.73
C GLU A 837 -8.19 -20.32 -16.44
N ASP A 838 -8.12 -21.20 -17.44
CA ASP A 838 -8.39 -22.63 -17.19
C ASP A 838 -7.25 -23.41 -16.53
N SER A 839 -5.99 -23.08 -16.82
CA SER A 839 -4.85 -23.64 -16.09
C SER A 839 -4.87 -23.24 -14.60
N TYR A 840 -5.28 -22.00 -14.29
CA TYR A 840 -5.35 -21.51 -12.91
C TYR A 840 -6.53 -22.08 -12.13
N LYS A 841 -7.65 -22.37 -12.81
CA LYS A 841 -8.79 -23.11 -12.22
C LYS A 841 -8.35 -24.47 -11.69
N SER A 842 -7.47 -25.19 -12.40
CA SER A 842 -6.97 -26.51 -11.98
C SER A 842 -6.13 -26.46 -10.70
N PHE A 843 -5.07 -25.63 -10.65
CA PHE A 843 -4.26 -25.48 -9.43
C PHE A 843 -5.09 -25.01 -8.22
N ARG A 844 -6.02 -24.07 -8.43
CA ARG A 844 -6.98 -23.68 -7.38
C ARG A 844 -7.72 -24.91 -6.87
N THR A 845 -8.29 -25.73 -7.75
CA THR A 845 -9.03 -26.92 -7.34
C THR A 845 -8.16 -27.82 -6.48
N SER A 846 -6.92 -28.13 -6.88
CA SER A 846 -5.99 -28.93 -6.06
C SER A 846 -5.69 -28.30 -4.69
N LEU A 847 -5.42 -26.99 -4.64
CA LEU A 847 -5.15 -26.27 -3.39
C LEU A 847 -6.37 -26.26 -2.45
N VAL A 848 -7.55 -25.97 -2.98
CA VAL A 848 -8.82 -25.94 -2.24
C VAL A 848 -9.18 -27.35 -1.75
N VAL A 849 -9.00 -28.37 -2.57
CA VAL A 849 -9.17 -29.79 -2.20
C VAL A 849 -8.23 -30.11 -1.03
N MET A 850 -6.93 -29.84 -1.14
CA MET A 850 -5.97 -30.11 -0.06
C MET A 850 -6.31 -29.36 1.24
N TRP A 851 -6.68 -28.08 1.14
CA TRP A 851 -7.05 -27.25 2.29
C TRP A 851 -8.36 -27.69 2.95
N LEU A 852 -9.39 -27.98 2.15
CA LEU A 852 -10.69 -28.45 2.61
C LEU A 852 -10.58 -29.84 3.24
N PHE A 853 -9.99 -30.81 2.54
CA PHE A 853 -9.86 -32.16 3.07
C PHE A 853 -8.95 -32.23 4.30
N SER A 854 -7.90 -31.41 4.41
CA SER A 854 -7.10 -31.36 5.66
C SER A 854 -7.87 -30.73 6.84
N ASN A 855 -8.72 -29.72 6.60
CA ASN A 855 -9.62 -29.18 7.63
C ASN A 855 -10.73 -30.18 8.01
N CYS A 856 -11.37 -30.83 7.04
CA CYS A 856 -12.37 -31.87 7.30
C CYS A 856 -11.75 -33.08 8.02
N PHE A 857 -10.55 -33.51 7.64
CA PHE A 857 -9.81 -34.58 8.30
C PHE A 857 -9.49 -34.21 9.75
N LEU A 858 -9.03 -32.99 10.03
CA LEU A 858 -8.83 -32.53 11.41
C LEU A 858 -10.15 -32.55 12.20
N ALA A 859 -11.25 -32.04 11.64
CA ALA A 859 -12.56 -32.06 12.30
C ALA A 859 -13.01 -33.49 12.62
N VAL A 860 -12.95 -34.41 11.65
CA VAL A 860 -13.36 -35.82 11.80
C VAL A 860 -12.45 -36.57 12.78
N VAL A 861 -11.13 -36.41 12.69
CA VAL A 861 -10.18 -37.03 13.63
C VAL A 861 -10.44 -36.55 15.05
N ILE A 862 -10.81 -35.28 15.27
CA ILE A 862 -11.13 -34.78 16.60
C ILE A 862 -12.48 -35.32 17.10
N THR A 863 -13.55 -35.32 16.29
CA THR A 863 -14.92 -35.64 16.75
C THR A 863 -15.34 -37.11 16.64
N SER A 864 -14.68 -37.97 15.86
CA SER A 864 -15.14 -39.33 15.59
C SER A 864 -14.55 -40.39 16.53
N GLU A 865 -15.40 -41.20 17.16
CA GLU A 865 -15.02 -42.30 18.07
C GLU A 865 -14.16 -43.39 17.39
N ASN A 866 -14.24 -43.51 16.05
CA ASN A 866 -13.48 -44.50 15.28
C ASN A 866 -11.95 -44.31 15.33
N PHE A 867 -11.46 -43.15 15.81
CA PHE A 867 -10.04 -42.84 15.92
C PHE A 867 -9.45 -43.03 17.33
N ASP A 868 -10.26 -43.50 18.29
CA ASP A 868 -9.90 -43.59 19.71
C ASP A 868 -8.78 -44.62 19.99
N SER A 869 -8.61 -45.62 19.10
CA SER A 869 -7.51 -46.61 19.13
C SER A 869 -6.23 -46.15 18.44
N SER A 870 -6.32 -45.30 17.42
CA SER A 870 -5.19 -44.93 16.55
C SER A 870 -4.33 -43.78 17.08
N PHE A 871 -4.91 -42.85 17.85
CA PHE A 871 -4.20 -41.69 18.40
C PHE A 871 -3.85 -41.84 19.89
N GLY A 872 -3.13 -42.91 20.21
CA GLY A 872 -2.11 -42.94 21.28
C GLY A 872 -2.50 -42.65 22.74
N ALA A 873 -3.78 -42.52 23.07
CA ALA A 873 -4.19 -42.14 24.44
C ALA A 873 -5.41 -42.88 25.01
N GLY A 874 -6.06 -43.78 24.26
CA GLY A 874 -7.26 -44.50 24.73
C GLY A 874 -8.38 -43.56 25.24
N ARG A 875 -8.47 -42.36 24.65
CA ARG A 875 -9.37 -41.28 25.07
C ARG A 875 -10.53 -41.17 24.09
N ASN A 876 -11.75 -41.34 24.61
CA ASN A 876 -12.98 -41.17 23.86
C ASN A 876 -13.03 -39.82 23.14
N ALA A 877 -13.78 -39.73 22.04
CA ALA A 877 -13.92 -38.52 21.23
C ALA A 877 -14.16 -37.22 22.04
N THR A 878 -14.99 -37.26 23.10
CA THR A 878 -15.23 -36.14 24.02
C THR A 878 -13.95 -35.62 24.68
N ALA A 879 -13.08 -36.53 25.16
CA ALA A 879 -11.84 -36.18 25.85
C ALA A 879 -10.78 -35.64 24.90
N ARG A 880 -10.69 -36.17 23.68
CA ARG A 880 -9.82 -35.64 22.61
C ARG A 880 -10.27 -34.25 22.15
N THR A 881 -11.57 -34.06 22.00
CA THR A 881 -12.20 -32.77 21.66
C THR A 881 -11.91 -31.70 22.71
N ALA A 882 -12.11 -32.02 23.99
CA ALA A 882 -11.76 -31.12 25.09
C ALA A 882 -10.24 -30.81 25.16
N TRP A 883 -9.38 -31.78 24.85
CA TRP A 883 -7.93 -31.57 24.79
C TRP A 883 -7.51 -30.66 23.62
N PHE A 884 -8.09 -30.83 22.43
CA PHE A 884 -7.82 -29.97 21.27
C PHE A 884 -8.23 -28.52 21.55
N PHE A 885 -9.39 -28.29 22.18
CA PHE A 885 -9.83 -26.97 22.59
C PHE A 885 -8.87 -26.31 23.61
N LYS A 886 -8.42 -27.06 24.63
CA LYS A 886 -7.38 -26.61 25.56
C LYS A 886 -6.08 -26.24 24.84
N PHE A 887 -5.60 -27.10 23.93
CA PHE A 887 -4.39 -26.86 23.14
C PHE A 887 -4.48 -25.57 22.32
N LEU A 888 -5.61 -25.34 21.63
CA LEU A 888 -5.81 -24.14 20.83
C LEU A 888 -5.77 -22.86 21.67
N LEU A 889 -6.43 -22.86 22.84
CA LEU A 889 -6.41 -21.74 23.77
C LEU A 889 -5.00 -21.46 24.29
N PHE A 890 -4.26 -22.49 24.71
CA PHE A 890 -2.88 -22.34 25.19
C PHE A 890 -1.92 -21.85 24.11
N ALA A 891 -1.99 -22.40 22.91
CA ALA A 891 -1.13 -21.97 21.81
C ALA A 891 -1.43 -20.52 21.40
N THR A 892 -2.71 -20.13 21.38
CA THR A 892 -3.12 -18.74 21.12
C THR A 892 -2.65 -17.80 22.23
N ALA A 893 -2.78 -18.18 23.51
CA ALA A 893 -2.26 -17.43 24.64
C ALA A 893 -0.72 -17.30 24.59
N GLY A 894 -0.01 -18.37 24.24
CA GLY A 894 1.44 -18.37 24.05
C GLY A 894 1.90 -17.43 22.93
N LEU A 895 1.22 -17.44 21.78
CA LEU A 895 1.48 -16.49 20.69
C LEU A 895 1.20 -15.04 21.13
N SER A 896 0.13 -14.80 21.91
CA SER A 896 -0.16 -13.48 22.49
C SER A 896 0.90 -13.02 23.50
N ILE A 897 1.44 -13.92 24.33
CA ILE A 897 2.57 -13.61 25.23
C ILE A 897 3.82 -13.24 24.42
N VAL A 898 4.16 -13.98 23.35
CA VAL A 898 5.30 -13.66 22.48
C VAL A 898 5.14 -12.27 21.87
N ARG A 899 3.95 -11.94 21.32
CA ARG A 899 3.61 -10.60 20.83
C ARG A 899 3.80 -9.53 21.91
N PHE A 900 3.28 -9.76 23.11
CA PHE A 900 3.36 -8.80 24.22
C PHE A 900 4.79 -8.56 24.71
N ILE A 901 5.63 -9.61 24.79
CA ILE A 901 7.05 -9.48 25.16
C ILE A 901 7.80 -8.64 24.11
N GLY A 902 7.59 -8.92 22.81
CA GLY A 902 8.17 -8.13 21.73
C GLY A 902 7.71 -6.67 21.74
N PHE A 903 6.42 -6.44 22.02
CA PHE A 903 5.87 -5.10 22.23
C PHE A 903 6.52 -4.36 23.41
N CYS A 904 6.67 -5.01 24.57
CA CYS A 904 7.31 -4.41 25.75
C CYS A 904 8.76 -4.03 25.46
N TRP A 905 9.52 -4.91 24.78
CA TRP A 905 10.87 -4.61 24.34
C TRP A 905 10.93 -3.44 23.37
N PHE A 906 10.04 -3.42 22.36
CA PHE A 906 9.95 -2.31 21.40
C PHE A 906 9.63 -0.99 22.09
N LEU A 907 8.66 -0.96 23.01
CA LEU A 907 8.26 0.26 23.73
C LEU A 907 9.40 0.76 24.64
N GLY A 908 10.04 -0.15 25.39
CA GLY A 908 11.20 0.17 26.23
C GLY A 908 12.39 0.70 25.42
N ARG A 909 12.77 -0.01 24.34
CA ARG A 909 13.82 0.44 23.40
C ARG A 909 13.50 1.80 22.80
N THR A 910 12.27 2.02 22.34
CA THR A 910 11.86 3.30 21.73
C THR A 910 11.86 4.43 22.75
N GLY A 911 11.40 4.17 23.99
CA GLY A 911 11.45 5.12 25.09
C GLY A 911 12.87 5.55 25.45
N ILE A 912 13.79 4.59 25.58
CA ILE A 912 15.21 4.85 25.86
C ILE A 912 15.86 5.60 24.69
N MET A 913 15.66 5.15 23.45
CA MET A 913 16.25 5.78 22.26
C MET A 913 15.73 7.21 22.05
N CYS A 914 14.51 7.54 22.50
CA CYS A 914 13.97 8.91 22.47
C CYS A 914 14.83 9.93 23.24
N CYS A 915 15.63 9.49 24.23
CA CYS A 915 16.58 10.30 24.98
C CYS A 915 17.95 10.47 24.30
N PHE A 916 18.34 9.54 23.42
CA PHE A 916 19.66 9.52 22.75
C PHE A 916 19.60 9.86 21.25
N ALA A 917 18.40 9.85 20.65
CA ALA A 917 18.18 10.20 19.26
C ALA A 917 18.57 11.65 18.98
N ARG A 918 19.30 11.86 17.88
CA ARG A 918 19.55 13.18 17.31
C ARG A 918 18.23 13.69 16.73
N ARG A 919 17.84 14.89 17.16
CA ARG A 919 16.67 15.67 16.71
C ARG A 919 17.15 16.94 16.02
#